data_AF-A0A329UTF3-F1
#
_entry.id   AF-A0A329UTF3-F1
#
_cell.length_a   1.000
_cell.length_b   1.000
_cell.length_c   1.000
_cell.angle_alpha   90.00
_cell.angle_beta   90.00
_cell.angle_gamma   90.00
#
_symmetry.space_group_name_H-M   'P 1'
#
loop_
_entity.id
_entity.type
_entity.pdbx_description
1 polymer ?
#
loop_
_entity_poly.entity_id
_entity_poly.type
_entity_poly.pdbx_seq_one_letter_code
_entity_poly.pdbx_strand_id
1 'polypeptide(L)'
;MKNAVSRFGKFLSGMVMPNIGAFIAWGFLTALFIEAGWFPNEKLASMVSPMLTYLLPILIAGQGGKMIAGDRGRVIAAIAVVGCICGSDYTMLMGAMVMGPLAGWVIKQFDKKVEGHIPAGFEMLINNFSIGILGMLLAILGYYVIGPFMTAILTVLTAGVDFLVAHSLLPLVSIFIEPAKVLFLNNAINHGIFSPIGASQAAETGRSIMYMLEANPGPGLGVLLAYCFFCKDDTTRQSAPGAVIIHLLGGIHEIYFPYILMNPVIIIAPIVGNFCAILFYSMTGAGLSGPASPGSIIAYMAMAPRDSILTVLLGVVIAGAVSFVLSSVILKATSGHTKSLTDAQNEMKEMKAQAKGEIPEPTAVNVGQIRKIVFACDAGMGSSAMGATKFHNRIKAERPDLTVTNSSVDTIPADADVVVCQRVLADRAAKCAPQAQLVTLDNFLADPHLDALYNALTSTTPALDAKAEAAANEEIVSDLRNAAVAPLAAAVTEASKANDSVMKIQAEDIQLGLPSVTKEEAIRAAGALLAKRGYVDDSYADAMVEREKLVSAYMGMGVAIPHGTSQKKGTVKKSGVVLLQYPQGVDFGDEKAYLVFGIAGVGNDHLDLLGNVCEILEDEDALEQLKTTSDMNYVLEHLQ
;
A
#
# COMPACT_ATOMS: atom_id res chain seq x y z
N MET A 1 -7.35 1.69 25.77
CA MET A 1 -8.30 0.73 25.14
C MET A 1 -8.39 0.88 23.63
N LYS A 2 -8.70 2.05 23.04
CA LYS A 2 -8.75 2.25 21.57
C LYS A 2 -7.52 1.71 20.80
N ASN A 3 -6.31 2.01 21.28
CA ASN A 3 -5.07 1.56 20.62
C ASN A 3 -4.85 0.03 20.68
N ALA A 4 -5.31 -0.64 21.74
CA ALA A 4 -5.16 -2.09 21.89
C ALA A 4 -6.13 -2.85 20.98
N VAL A 5 -7.40 -2.39 20.92
CA VAL A 5 -8.42 -2.95 20.02
C VAL A 5 -8.03 -2.74 18.55
N SER A 6 -7.54 -1.54 18.21
CA SER A 6 -7.04 -1.26 16.86
C SER A 6 -5.83 -2.13 16.49
N ARG A 7 -4.84 -2.28 17.39
CA ARG A 7 -3.67 -3.15 17.16
C ARG A 7 -4.07 -4.62 16.99
N PHE A 8 -5.00 -5.10 17.81
CA PHE A 8 -5.50 -6.48 17.72
C PHE A 8 -6.25 -6.72 16.41
N GLY A 9 -7.15 -5.81 16.03
CA GLY A 9 -7.86 -5.88 14.75
C GLY A 9 -6.92 -5.89 13.55
N LYS A 10 -5.92 -5.00 13.52
CA LYS A 10 -4.89 -4.97 12.46
C LYS A 10 -4.12 -6.28 12.37
N PHE A 11 -3.74 -6.83 13.52
CA PHE A 11 -3.00 -8.07 13.58
C PHE A 11 -3.81 -9.20 12.94
N LEU A 12 -5.10 -9.32 13.28
CA LEU A 12 -5.99 -10.30 12.66
C LEU A 12 -6.17 -10.06 11.15
N SER A 13 -6.41 -8.82 10.73
CA SER A 13 -6.54 -8.49 9.29
C SER A 13 -5.26 -8.82 8.52
N GLY A 14 -4.09 -8.57 9.11
CA GLY A 14 -2.79 -8.86 8.50
C GLY A 14 -2.54 -10.35 8.24
N MET A 15 -3.28 -11.23 8.92
CA MET A 15 -3.26 -12.67 8.67
C MET A 15 -4.16 -13.10 7.50
N VAL A 16 -5.22 -12.34 7.21
CA VAL A 16 -6.23 -12.69 6.20
C VAL A 16 -6.02 -11.93 4.88
N MET A 17 -5.73 -10.63 4.92
CA MET A 17 -5.65 -9.78 3.72
C MET A 17 -4.63 -10.28 2.68
N PRO A 18 -3.40 -10.69 3.03
CA PRO A 18 -2.46 -11.25 2.04
C PRO A 18 -2.94 -12.53 1.37
N ASN A 19 -3.94 -13.19 1.96
CA ASN A 19 -4.53 -14.45 1.51
C ASN A 19 -5.93 -14.26 0.89
N ILE A 20 -6.41 -13.02 0.70
CA ILE A 20 -7.80 -12.76 0.26
C ILE A 20 -8.09 -13.36 -1.11
N GLY A 21 -7.09 -13.44 -1.99
CA GLY A 21 -7.22 -14.10 -3.30
C GLY A 21 -7.64 -15.57 -3.18
N ALA A 22 -7.17 -16.28 -2.14
CA ALA A 22 -7.57 -17.66 -1.90
C ALA A 22 -9.04 -17.76 -1.44
N PHE A 23 -9.51 -16.82 -0.62
CA PHE A 23 -10.92 -16.73 -0.23
C PHE A 23 -11.83 -16.41 -1.42
N ILE A 24 -11.40 -15.51 -2.31
CA ILE A 24 -12.13 -15.16 -3.53
C ILE A 24 -12.20 -16.37 -4.47
N ALA A 25 -11.08 -17.06 -4.70
CA ALA A 25 -11.05 -18.27 -5.52
C ALA A 25 -11.98 -19.36 -4.97
N TRP A 26 -11.94 -19.59 -3.65
CA TRP A 26 -12.87 -20.48 -2.97
C TRP A 26 -14.34 -20.03 -3.12
N GLY A 27 -14.60 -18.73 -2.98
CA GLY A 27 -15.93 -18.14 -3.16
C GLY A 27 -16.47 -18.31 -4.57
N PHE A 28 -15.64 -18.15 -5.61
CA PHE A 28 -16.02 -18.45 -6.99
C PHE A 28 -16.30 -19.93 -7.22
N LEU A 29 -15.48 -20.83 -6.69
CA LEU A 29 -15.76 -22.27 -6.79
C LEU A 29 -17.09 -22.63 -6.14
N THR A 30 -17.37 -22.00 -4.99
CA THR A 30 -18.63 -22.16 -4.26
C THR A 30 -19.79 -21.60 -5.08
N ALA A 31 -19.69 -20.38 -5.58
CA ALA A 31 -20.74 -19.74 -6.37
C ALA A 31 -21.01 -20.46 -7.71
N LEU A 32 -19.98 -21.01 -8.35
CA LEU A 32 -20.09 -21.59 -9.68
C LEU A 32 -20.47 -23.07 -9.64
N PHE A 33 -19.80 -23.90 -8.84
CA PHE A 33 -19.80 -25.35 -9.10
C PHE A 33 -20.54 -26.21 -8.08
N ILE A 34 -20.92 -25.69 -6.91
CA ILE A 34 -21.74 -26.48 -5.97
C ILE A 34 -23.14 -26.74 -6.54
N GLU A 35 -23.93 -27.59 -5.88
CA GLU A 35 -25.30 -27.91 -6.33
C GLU A 35 -26.19 -26.67 -6.48
N ALA A 36 -26.08 -25.73 -5.53
CA ALA A 36 -26.75 -24.43 -5.57
C ALA A 36 -26.07 -23.38 -6.47
N GLY A 37 -24.95 -23.73 -7.12
CA GLY A 37 -24.13 -22.83 -7.92
C GLY A 37 -24.69 -22.56 -9.32
N TRP A 38 -24.05 -21.64 -10.04
CA TRP A 38 -24.46 -21.23 -11.39
C TRP A 38 -24.28 -22.32 -12.47
N PHE A 39 -23.22 -23.12 -12.34
CA PHE A 39 -22.84 -24.22 -13.22
C PHE A 39 -22.48 -25.47 -12.40
N PRO A 40 -23.47 -26.14 -11.76
CA PRO A 40 -23.21 -27.25 -10.85
C PRO A 40 -22.35 -28.35 -11.49
N ASN A 41 -21.27 -28.74 -10.81
CA ASN A 41 -20.35 -29.78 -11.26
C ASN A 41 -19.69 -30.44 -10.04
N GLU A 42 -20.12 -31.66 -9.72
CA GLU A 42 -19.62 -32.40 -8.54
C GLU A 42 -18.10 -32.55 -8.49
N LYS A 43 -17.46 -32.79 -9.65
CA LYS A 43 -16.00 -32.96 -9.72
C LYS A 43 -15.28 -31.66 -9.38
N LEU A 44 -15.75 -30.52 -9.88
CA LEU A 44 -15.15 -29.22 -9.58
C LEU A 44 -15.52 -28.75 -8.16
N ALA A 45 -16.75 -29.01 -7.71
CA ALA A 45 -17.22 -28.71 -6.36
C ALA A 45 -16.41 -29.45 -5.28
N SER A 46 -15.87 -30.63 -5.60
CA SER A 46 -15.03 -31.40 -4.66
C SER A 46 -13.80 -30.62 -4.17
N MET A 47 -13.39 -29.54 -4.84
CA MET A 47 -12.29 -28.66 -4.40
C MET A 47 -12.69 -27.70 -3.27
N VAL A 48 -13.98 -27.39 -3.11
CA VAL A 48 -14.49 -26.40 -2.14
C VAL A 48 -14.14 -26.81 -0.70
N SER A 49 -14.38 -28.08 -0.35
CA SER A 49 -14.16 -28.57 1.01
C SER A 49 -12.67 -28.63 1.39
N PRO A 50 -11.76 -29.20 0.58
CA PRO A 50 -10.32 -29.17 0.87
C PRO A 50 -9.73 -27.76 0.95
N MET A 51 -10.19 -26.83 0.11
CA MET A 51 -9.74 -25.43 0.18
C MET A 51 -10.16 -24.77 1.49
N LEU A 52 -11.42 -24.96 1.90
CA LEU A 52 -11.93 -24.42 3.15
C LEU A 52 -11.25 -25.04 4.37
N THR A 53 -11.12 -26.36 4.38
CA THR A 53 -10.68 -27.14 5.55
C THR A 53 -9.17 -27.06 5.75
N TYR A 54 -8.39 -27.06 4.66
CA TYR A 54 -6.92 -27.11 4.72
C TYR A 54 -6.29 -25.82 4.21
N LEU A 55 -6.53 -25.43 2.96
CA LEU A 55 -5.80 -24.33 2.32
C LEU A 55 -5.94 -23.02 3.09
N LEU A 56 -7.17 -22.59 3.38
CA LEU A 56 -7.42 -21.29 4.02
C LEU A 56 -6.86 -21.23 5.46
N PRO A 57 -7.10 -22.21 6.36
CA PRO A 57 -6.48 -22.22 7.68
C PRO A 57 -4.95 -22.28 7.64
N ILE A 58 -4.36 -23.05 6.73
CA ILE A 58 -2.89 -23.16 6.59
C ILE A 58 -2.28 -21.82 6.17
N LEU A 59 -2.89 -21.15 5.19
CA LEU A 59 -2.45 -19.83 4.74
C LEU A 59 -2.53 -18.77 5.85
N ILE A 60 -3.63 -18.77 6.61
CA ILE A 60 -3.84 -17.84 7.73
C ILE A 60 -2.82 -18.10 8.84
N ALA A 61 -2.68 -19.35 9.28
CA ALA A 61 -1.73 -19.71 10.34
C ALA A 61 -0.30 -19.40 9.91
N GLY A 62 0.08 -19.81 8.69
CA GLY A 62 1.39 -19.54 8.12
C GLY A 62 1.70 -18.04 8.09
N GLN A 63 0.74 -17.21 7.68
CA GLN A 63 0.92 -15.76 7.68
C GLN A 63 1.06 -15.20 9.11
N GLY A 64 0.25 -15.67 10.06
CA GLY A 64 0.38 -15.30 11.48
C GLY A 64 1.73 -15.67 12.08
N GLY A 65 2.22 -16.88 11.78
CA GLY A 65 3.56 -17.31 12.19
C GLY A 65 4.66 -16.46 11.54
N LYS A 66 4.50 -16.13 10.25
CA LYS A 66 5.43 -15.26 9.50
C LYS A 66 5.56 -13.88 10.12
N MET A 67 4.44 -13.28 10.53
CA MET A 67 4.40 -11.97 11.17
C MET A 67 5.19 -11.93 12.50
N ILE A 68 5.39 -13.08 13.17
CA ILE A 68 6.11 -13.15 14.45
C ILE A 68 7.60 -13.52 14.26
N ALA A 69 7.89 -14.50 13.39
CA ALA A 69 9.21 -15.13 13.26
C ALA A 69 9.65 -15.44 11.82
N GLY A 70 9.19 -14.65 10.84
CA GLY A 70 9.61 -14.76 9.44
C GLY A 70 9.31 -16.14 8.83
N ASP A 71 10.12 -16.59 7.88
CA ASP A 71 9.85 -17.83 7.15
C ASP A 71 9.82 -19.08 8.04
N ARG A 72 10.62 -19.11 9.11
CA ARG A 72 10.59 -20.21 10.07
C ARG A 72 9.26 -20.25 10.82
N GLY A 73 8.78 -19.08 11.23
CA GLY A 73 7.45 -18.90 11.81
C GLY A 73 6.34 -19.37 10.87
N ARG A 74 6.46 -19.10 9.56
CA ARG A 74 5.50 -19.57 8.56
C ARG A 74 5.39 -21.09 8.51
N VAL A 75 6.52 -21.79 8.43
CA VAL A 75 6.54 -23.24 8.27
C VAL A 75 6.06 -23.94 9.55
N ILE A 76 6.56 -23.54 10.72
CA ILE A 76 6.11 -24.16 11.99
C ILE A 76 4.61 -23.96 12.22
N ALA A 77 4.07 -22.79 11.87
CA ALA A 77 2.64 -22.51 11.99
C ALA A 77 1.79 -23.35 11.03
N ALA A 78 2.26 -23.53 9.79
CA ALA A 78 1.61 -24.40 8.82
C ALA A 78 1.55 -25.86 9.28
N ILE A 79 2.58 -26.36 9.97
CA ILE A 79 2.56 -27.69 10.59
C ILE A 79 1.58 -27.72 11.78
N ALA A 80 1.69 -26.75 12.69
CA ALA A 80 0.93 -26.73 13.94
C ALA A 80 -0.60 -26.68 13.70
N VAL A 81 -1.05 -25.91 12.71
CA VAL A 81 -2.49 -25.75 12.44
C VAL A 81 -3.14 -27.02 11.90
N VAL A 82 -2.40 -27.92 11.24
CA VAL A 82 -2.93 -29.23 10.81
C VAL A 82 -3.43 -30.03 12.01
N GLY A 83 -2.73 -29.91 13.15
CA GLY A 83 -3.20 -30.44 14.43
C GLY A 83 -4.57 -29.91 14.83
N CYS A 84 -4.76 -28.59 14.78
CA CYS A 84 -6.07 -27.97 15.07
C CYS A 84 -7.15 -28.47 14.12
N ILE A 85 -6.87 -28.52 12.82
CA ILE A 85 -7.81 -28.96 11.78
C ILE A 85 -8.27 -30.40 12.06
N CYS A 86 -7.34 -31.32 12.31
CA CYS A 86 -7.68 -32.71 12.58
C CYS A 86 -8.35 -32.91 13.96
N GLY A 87 -8.20 -31.96 14.88
CA GLY A 87 -8.77 -32.01 16.24
C GLY A 87 -10.19 -31.46 16.36
N SER A 88 -10.85 -31.10 15.25
CA SER A 88 -12.19 -30.53 15.25
C SER A 88 -12.95 -30.88 13.97
N ASP A 89 -14.27 -31.06 14.09
CA ASP A 89 -15.17 -31.24 12.95
C ASP A 89 -15.53 -29.92 12.23
N TYR A 90 -15.26 -28.78 12.88
CA TYR A 90 -15.44 -27.44 12.29
C TYR A 90 -14.18 -26.91 11.61
N THR A 91 -14.38 -26.03 10.63
CA THR A 91 -13.29 -25.32 9.95
C THR A 91 -12.50 -24.42 10.92
N MET A 92 -11.19 -24.65 11.02
CA MET A 92 -10.31 -24.00 12.01
C MET A 92 -9.73 -22.66 11.54
N LEU A 93 -10.53 -21.76 10.95
CA LEU A 93 -10.04 -20.42 10.56
C LEU A 93 -9.65 -19.57 11.79
N MET A 94 -10.48 -19.56 12.84
CA MET A 94 -10.12 -18.90 14.09
C MET A 94 -9.02 -19.65 14.85
N GLY A 95 -9.02 -20.99 14.78
CA GLY A 95 -7.95 -21.81 15.35
C GLY A 95 -6.59 -21.49 14.72
N ALA A 96 -6.56 -21.26 13.41
CA ALA A 96 -5.38 -20.79 12.67
C ALA A 96 -4.92 -19.40 13.14
N MET A 97 -5.87 -18.49 13.41
CA MET A 97 -5.59 -17.15 13.92
C MET A 97 -4.89 -17.16 15.29
N VAL A 98 -5.18 -18.16 16.13
CA VAL A 98 -4.54 -18.34 17.44
C VAL A 98 -3.23 -19.14 17.32
N MET A 99 -3.27 -20.27 16.61
CA MET A 99 -2.15 -21.20 16.52
C MET A 99 -0.96 -20.62 15.74
N GLY A 100 -1.21 -19.86 14.67
CA GLY A 100 -0.15 -19.31 13.84
C GLY A 100 0.83 -18.41 14.62
N PRO A 101 0.33 -17.35 15.28
CA PRO A 101 1.15 -16.48 16.13
C PRO A 101 1.79 -17.20 17.31
N LEU A 102 1.08 -18.16 17.93
CA LEU A 102 1.63 -18.98 19.01
C LEU A 102 2.83 -19.80 18.52
N ALA A 103 2.71 -20.47 17.38
CA ALA A 103 3.79 -21.25 16.79
C ALA A 103 4.98 -20.39 16.39
N GLY A 104 4.71 -19.22 15.78
CA GLY A 104 5.72 -18.20 15.50
C GLY A 104 6.43 -17.71 16.76
N TRP A 105 5.70 -17.50 17.85
CA TRP A 105 6.29 -17.09 19.12
C TRP A 105 7.18 -18.19 19.72
N VAL A 106 6.74 -19.45 19.69
CA VAL A 106 7.52 -20.59 20.20
C VAL A 106 8.85 -20.72 19.45
N ILE A 107 8.85 -20.68 18.12
CA ILE A 107 10.12 -20.80 17.36
C ILE A 107 11.01 -19.58 17.58
N LYS A 108 10.44 -18.37 17.70
CA LYS A 108 11.22 -17.16 18.03
C LYS A 108 11.93 -17.27 19.37
N GLN A 109 11.26 -17.84 20.39
CA GLN A 109 11.89 -18.05 21.69
C GLN A 109 12.97 -19.13 21.64
N PHE A 110 12.77 -20.18 20.84
CA PHE A 110 13.79 -21.19 20.61
C PHE A 110 15.02 -20.57 19.93
N ASP A 111 14.83 -19.85 18.82
CA ASP A 111 15.92 -19.24 18.07
C ASP A 111 16.75 -18.29 18.95
N LYS A 112 16.09 -17.45 19.76
CA LYS A 112 16.76 -16.56 20.72
C LYS A 112 17.60 -17.31 21.76
N LYS A 113 17.18 -18.52 22.16
CA LYS A 113 17.91 -19.32 23.17
C LYS A 113 19.12 -20.04 22.59
N VAL A 114 19.08 -20.39 21.31
CA VAL A 114 20.13 -21.17 20.65
C VAL A 114 21.10 -20.26 19.86
N GLU A 115 20.76 -18.99 19.67
CA GLU A 115 21.63 -17.96 19.10
C GLU A 115 23.02 -17.95 19.78
N GLY A 116 24.08 -17.98 18.96
CA GLY A 116 25.47 -18.06 19.43
C GLY A 116 25.93 -19.42 19.98
N HIS A 117 25.03 -20.40 20.12
CA HIS A 117 25.34 -21.74 20.61
C HIS A 117 25.37 -22.80 19.49
N ILE A 118 25.06 -22.41 18.25
CA ILE A 118 25.05 -23.29 17.10
C ILE A 118 26.48 -23.44 16.54
N PRO A 119 27.03 -24.67 16.48
CA PRO A 119 28.30 -24.91 15.80
C PRO A 119 28.19 -24.61 14.30
N ALA A 120 29.25 -24.03 13.74
CA ALA A 120 29.31 -23.76 12.30
C ALA A 120 29.10 -25.05 11.47
N GLY A 121 28.23 -24.98 10.46
CA GLY A 121 27.85 -26.10 9.60
C GLY A 121 26.66 -26.93 10.10
N PHE A 122 26.19 -26.71 11.34
CA PHE A 122 25.00 -27.37 11.90
C PHE A 122 23.75 -26.48 11.89
N GLU A 123 23.83 -25.26 11.37
CA GLU A 123 22.72 -24.29 11.35
C GLU A 123 21.51 -24.87 10.62
N MET A 124 21.69 -25.43 9.42
CA MET A 124 20.58 -25.99 8.65
C MET A 124 19.94 -27.19 9.37
N LEU A 125 20.74 -28.02 10.04
CA LEU A 125 20.23 -29.15 10.81
C LEU A 125 19.37 -28.67 11.97
N ILE A 126 19.89 -27.78 12.82
CA ILE A 126 19.19 -27.28 14.01
C ILE A 126 17.96 -26.46 13.59
N ASN A 127 18.08 -25.64 12.55
CA ASN A 127 17.00 -24.80 12.07
C ASN A 127 15.82 -25.62 11.53
N ASN A 128 16.08 -26.67 10.76
CA ASN A 128 15.03 -27.52 10.19
C ASN A 128 14.46 -28.52 11.23
N PHE A 129 15.31 -29.14 12.06
CA PHE A 129 14.85 -30.08 13.09
C PHE A 129 14.03 -29.39 14.17
N SER A 130 14.39 -28.17 14.57
CA SER A 130 13.60 -27.43 15.55
C SER A 130 12.20 -27.09 15.03
N ILE A 131 12.07 -26.68 13.75
CA ILE A 131 10.77 -26.48 13.10
C ILE A 131 9.97 -27.79 13.10
N GLY A 132 10.59 -28.91 12.71
CA GLY A 132 9.93 -30.20 12.64
C GLY A 132 9.45 -30.71 14.01
N ILE A 133 10.33 -30.70 15.02
CA ILE A 133 10.02 -31.20 16.36
C ILE A 133 9.02 -30.30 17.07
N LEU A 134 9.28 -28.98 17.13
CA LEU A 134 8.38 -28.05 17.80
C LEU A 134 7.05 -27.94 17.05
N GLY A 135 7.07 -27.99 15.72
CA GLY A 135 5.87 -28.04 14.88
C GLY A 135 5.02 -29.27 15.15
N MET A 136 5.64 -30.46 15.24
CA MET A 136 4.94 -31.69 15.62
C MET A 136 4.32 -31.60 17.02
N LEU A 137 5.06 -31.11 18.02
CA LEU A 137 4.54 -30.94 19.38
C LEU A 137 3.37 -29.95 19.42
N LEU A 138 3.47 -28.84 18.70
CA LEU A 138 2.40 -27.86 18.57
C LEU A 138 1.20 -28.41 17.79
N ALA A 139 1.40 -29.28 16.81
CA ALA A 139 0.31 -29.97 16.13
C ALA A 139 -0.42 -30.92 17.08
N ILE A 140 0.30 -31.68 17.91
CA ILE A 140 -0.31 -32.54 18.95
C ILE A 140 -1.09 -31.68 19.95
N LEU A 141 -0.53 -30.55 20.38
CA LEU A 141 -1.23 -29.58 21.23
C LEU A 141 -2.48 -29.01 20.53
N GLY A 142 -2.35 -28.69 19.24
CA GLY A 142 -3.44 -28.22 18.39
C GLY A 142 -4.60 -29.20 18.37
N TYR A 143 -4.30 -30.49 18.21
CA TYR A 143 -5.29 -31.56 18.16
C TYR A 143 -6.04 -31.74 19.48
N TYR A 144 -5.33 -31.87 20.60
CA TYR A 144 -5.95 -32.22 21.88
C TYR A 144 -6.51 -31.04 22.66
N VAL A 145 -6.00 -29.83 22.43
CA VAL A 145 -6.34 -28.65 23.25
C VAL A 145 -7.03 -27.59 22.44
N ILE A 146 -6.37 -27.08 21.39
CA ILE A 146 -6.87 -25.90 20.67
C ILE A 146 -8.09 -26.24 19.81
N GLY A 147 -8.11 -27.38 19.13
CA GLY A 147 -9.26 -27.85 18.34
C GLY A 147 -10.55 -27.86 19.17
N PRO A 148 -10.65 -28.69 20.23
CA PRO A 148 -11.85 -28.76 21.06
C PRO A 148 -12.24 -27.44 21.73
N PHE A 149 -11.25 -26.65 22.16
CA PHE A 149 -11.50 -25.34 22.77
C PHE A 149 -12.11 -24.35 21.75
N MET A 150 -11.57 -24.30 20.53
CA MET A 150 -12.09 -23.44 19.48
C MET A 150 -13.45 -23.90 18.98
N THR A 151 -13.69 -25.21 18.93
CA THR A 151 -15.02 -25.77 18.68
C THR A 151 -16.04 -25.26 19.69
N ALA A 152 -15.73 -25.32 20.99
CA ALA A 152 -16.62 -24.82 22.04
C ALA A 152 -16.93 -23.32 21.88
N ILE A 153 -15.92 -22.50 21.57
CA ILE A 153 -16.12 -21.07 21.28
C ILE A 153 -17.02 -20.87 20.07
N LEU A 154 -16.76 -21.58 18.97
CA LEU A 154 -17.55 -21.45 17.75
C LEU A 154 -19.00 -21.86 17.98
N THR A 155 -19.26 -22.94 18.70
CA THR A 155 -20.63 -23.35 19.06
C THR A 155 -21.36 -22.24 19.82
N VAL A 156 -20.70 -21.58 20.78
CA VAL A 156 -21.29 -20.45 21.53
C VAL A 156 -21.53 -19.24 20.61
N LEU A 157 -20.58 -18.91 19.73
CA LEU A 157 -20.71 -17.79 18.80
C LEU A 157 -21.84 -18.03 17.78
N THR A 158 -21.91 -19.23 17.19
CA THR A 158 -22.99 -19.62 16.28
C THR A 158 -24.33 -19.55 16.99
N ALA A 159 -24.45 -20.09 18.21
CA ALA A 159 -25.67 -19.96 19.00
C ALA A 159 -26.05 -18.50 19.30
N GLY A 160 -25.06 -17.62 19.53
CA GLY A 160 -25.28 -16.19 19.69
C GLY A 160 -25.78 -15.51 18.42
N VAL A 161 -25.21 -15.85 17.26
CA VAL A 161 -25.70 -15.38 15.95
C VAL A 161 -27.12 -15.88 15.70
N ASP A 162 -27.38 -17.16 15.93
CA ASP A 162 -28.70 -17.77 15.75
C ASP A 162 -29.74 -17.12 16.66
N PHE A 163 -29.37 -16.79 17.90
CA PHE A 163 -30.22 -16.01 18.80
C PHE A 163 -30.57 -14.64 18.22
N LEU A 164 -29.58 -13.91 17.68
CA LEU A 164 -29.80 -12.60 17.06
C LEU A 164 -30.69 -12.69 15.82
N VAL A 165 -30.54 -13.74 15.01
CA VAL A 165 -31.39 -13.99 13.85
C VAL A 165 -32.81 -14.35 14.28
N ALA A 166 -32.96 -15.29 15.21
CA ALA A 166 -34.26 -15.76 15.70
C ALA A 166 -35.09 -14.65 16.36
N HIS A 167 -34.44 -13.70 17.04
CA HIS A 167 -35.11 -12.56 17.67
C HIS A 167 -35.15 -11.31 16.77
N SER A 168 -34.73 -11.41 15.50
CA SER A 168 -34.68 -10.27 14.56
C SER A 168 -33.83 -9.09 15.07
N LEU A 169 -32.80 -9.37 15.86
CA LEU A 169 -31.88 -8.41 16.45
C LEU A 169 -30.61 -8.19 15.62
N LEU A 170 -30.32 -9.06 14.65
CA LEU A 170 -29.15 -8.92 13.76
C LEU A 170 -29.03 -7.53 13.09
N PRO A 171 -30.12 -6.84 12.69
CA PRO A 171 -30.04 -5.48 12.17
C PRO A 171 -29.36 -4.46 13.09
N LEU A 172 -29.42 -4.66 14.42
CA LEU A 172 -28.78 -3.76 15.40
C LEU A 172 -27.26 -3.76 15.31
N VAL A 173 -26.65 -4.77 14.67
CA VAL A 173 -25.21 -4.82 14.46
C VAL A 173 -24.74 -3.63 13.59
N SER A 174 -25.61 -3.02 12.77
CA SER A 174 -25.27 -1.83 11.98
C SER A 174 -24.81 -0.63 12.82
N ILE A 175 -25.30 -0.52 14.06
CA ILE A 175 -24.92 0.53 15.03
C ILE A 175 -23.42 0.45 15.33
N PHE A 176 -22.83 -0.73 15.25
CA PHE A 176 -21.39 -0.94 15.46
C PHE A 176 -20.62 -0.93 14.14
N ILE A 177 -21.17 -1.51 13.08
CA ILE A 177 -20.49 -1.65 11.78
C ILE A 177 -20.18 -0.28 11.18
N GLU A 178 -21.18 0.60 11.02
CA GLU A 178 -20.96 1.85 10.27
C GLU A 178 -19.97 2.81 10.97
N PRO A 179 -20.03 3.03 12.30
CA PRO A 179 -19.00 3.81 12.97
C PRO A 179 -17.62 3.13 12.89
N ALA A 180 -17.56 1.81 13.00
CA ALA A 180 -16.29 1.10 12.90
C ALA A 180 -15.66 1.21 11.50
N LYS A 181 -16.48 1.24 10.43
CA LYS A 181 -16.02 1.51 9.06
C LYS A 181 -15.35 2.88 8.98
N VAL A 182 -16.00 3.94 9.44
CA VAL A 182 -15.43 5.30 9.46
C VAL A 182 -14.15 5.40 10.30
N LEU A 183 -14.02 4.56 11.34
CA LEU A 183 -12.81 4.43 12.15
C LEU A 183 -11.74 3.50 11.53
N PHE A 184 -11.87 3.11 10.27
CA PHE A 184 -10.94 2.21 9.54
C PHE A 184 -10.77 0.83 10.20
N LEU A 185 -11.82 0.33 10.84
CA LEU A 185 -11.88 -1.03 11.40
C LEU A 185 -12.65 -2.01 10.49
N ASN A 186 -13.03 -1.57 9.28
CA ASN A 186 -13.75 -2.37 8.28
C ASN A 186 -13.02 -3.68 7.95
N ASN A 187 -11.72 -3.64 7.67
CA ASN A 187 -10.96 -4.87 7.35
C ASN A 187 -10.89 -5.85 8.52
N ALA A 188 -10.79 -5.34 9.75
CA ALA A 188 -10.73 -6.18 10.95
C ALA A 188 -12.06 -6.87 11.23
N ILE A 189 -13.17 -6.17 11.00
CA ILE A 189 -14.51 -6.72 11.15
C ILE A 189 -14.82 -7.69 10.02
N ASN A 190 -14.66 -7.25 8.77
CA ASN A 190 -15.05 -8.04 7.60
C ASN A 190 -14.15 -9.27 7.44
N HIS A 191 -12.84 -9.10 7.34
CA HIS A 191 -11.94 -10.22 7.07
C HIS A 191 -11.48 -10.95 8.34
N GLY A 192 -11.42 -10.27 9.48
CA GLY A 192 -11.04 -10.89 10.75
C GLY A 192 -12.17 -11.66 11.44
N ILE A 193 -13.44 -11.25 11.29
CA ILE A 193 -14.58 -11.82 12.02
C ILE A 193 -15.61 -12.42 11.06
N PHE A 194 -16.18 -11.62 10.15
CA PHE A 194 -17.30 -12.06 9.33
C PHE A 194 -16.92 -13.07 8.26
N SER A 195 -15.76 -12.91 7.61
CA SER A 195 -15.33 -13.80 6.53
C SER A 195 -15.12 -15.24 7.02
N PRO A 196 -14.47 -15.48 8.19
CA PRO A 196 -14.39 -16.82 8.77
C PRO A 196 -15.75 -17.44 9.12
N ILE A 197 -16.64 -16.69 9.74
CA ILE A 197 -17.98 -17.18 10.12
C ILE A 197 -18.80 -17.48 8.87
N GLY A 198 -18.77 -16.56 7.90
CA GLY A 198 -19.47 -16.70 6.63
C GLY A 198 -18.97 -17.89 5.82
N ALA A 199 -17.67 -18.20 5.88
CA ALA A 199 -17.10 -19.33 5.16
C ALA A 199 -17.63 -20.67 5.69
N SER A 200 -17.75 -20.78 7.01
CA SER A 200 -18.35 -21.96 7.65
C SER A 200 -19.83 -22.11 7.26
N GLN A 201 -20.60 -21.03 7.28
CA GLN A 201 -22.04 -21.06 6.95
C GLN A 201 -22.31 -21.33 5.46
N ALA A 202 -21.52 -20.71 4.57
CA ALA A 202 -21.68 -20.85 3.12
C ALA A 202 -21.24 -22.22 2.62
N ALA A 203 -20.37 -22.93 3.35
CA ALA A 203 -20.04 -24.32 3.03
C ALA A 203 -21.24 -25.27 3.13
N GLU A 204 -22.13 -25.03 4.10
CA GLU A 204 -23.31 -25.86 4.33
C GLU A 204 -24.52 -25.41 3.49
N THR A 205 -24.72 -24.10 3.37
CA THR A 205 -25.95 -23.52 2.80
C THR A 205 -25.73 -22.85 1.44
N GLY A 206 -24.50 -22.83 0.93
CA GLY A 206 -24.11 -22.17 -0.31
C GLY A 206 -24.02 -20.63 -0.22
N ARG A 207 -24.42 -20.04 0.91
CA ARG A 207 -24.45 -18.59 1.13
C ARG A 207 -24.35 -18.19 2.60
N SER A 208 -23.97 -16.95 2.88
CA SER A 208 -24.02 -16.38 4.23
C SER A 208 -24.34 -14.88 4.20
N ILE A 209 -25.18 -14.45 5.13
CA ILE A 209 -25.47 -13.04 5.39
C ILE A 209 -24.25 -12.30 5.97
N MET A 210 -23.30 -13.01 6.60
CA MET A 210 -22.12 -12.39 7.22
C MET A 210 -21.25 -11.64 6.20
N TYR A 211 -21.19 -12.15 4.96
CA TYR A 211 -20.49 -11.49 3.86
C TYR A 211 -21.15 -10.19 3.39
N MET A 212 -22.41 -9.95 3.77
CA MET A 212 -23.19 -8.79 3.34
C MET A 212 -23.08 -7.61 4.31
N LEU A 213 -22.88 -7.88 5.61
CA LEU A 213 -23.11 -6.90 6.68
C LEU A 213 -22.23 -5.65 6.55
N GLU A 214 -20.95 -5.81 6.23
CA GLU A 214 -20.01 -4.69 6.06
C GLU A 214 -19.86 -4.27 4.59
N ALA A 215 -19.83 -5.25 3.69
CA ALA A 215 -19.51 -5.06 2.27
C ALA A 215 -20.64 -4.44 1.43
N ASN A 216 -21.83 -4.22 2.00
CA ASN A 216 -22.93 -3.58 1.28
C ASN A 216 -22.55 -2.14 0.84
N PRO A 217 -22.56 -1.83 -0.46
CA PRO A 217 -22.23 -0.48 -0.95
C PRO A 217 -23.40 0.51 -0.82
N GLY A 218 -24.62 0.04 -0.56
CA GLY A 218 -25.84 0.86 -0.48
C GLY A 218 -25.75 2.03 0.51
N PRO A 219 -25.38 1.82 1.78
CA PRO A 219 -25.35 2.88 2.79
C PRO A 219 -24.48 4.08 2.38
N GLY A 220 -23.25 3.82 1.91
CA GLY A 220 -22.32 4.85 1.46
C GLY A 220 -22.77 5.54 0.16
N LEU A 221 -23.38 4.79 -0.77
CA LEU A 221 -23.96 5.34 -1.99
C LEU A 221 -25.03 6.39 -1.66
N GLY A 222 -25.90 6.11 -0.69
CA GLY A 222 -26.95 7.04 -0.26
C GLY A 222 -26.39 8.36 0.28
N VAL A 223 -25.33 8.30 1.10
CA VAL A 223 -24.64 9.48 1.60
C VAL A 223 -24.10 10.32 0.44
N LEU A 224 -23.34 9.69 -0.47
CA LEU A 224 -22.71 10.39 -1.58
C LEU A 224 -23.72 11.04 -2.53
N LEU A 225 -24.80 10.33 -2.87
CA LEU A 225 -25.89 10.88 -3.69
C LEU A 225 -26.53 12.09 -3.01
N ALA A 226 -26.70 12.08 -1.69
CA ALA A 226 -27.25 13.23 -0.97
C ALA A 226 -26.33 14.46 -1.06
N TYR A 227 -25.01 14.25 -1.02
CA TYR A 227 -24.04 15.31 -1.27
C TYR A 227 -24.04 15.81 -2.72
N CYS A 228 -24.24 14.94 -3.71
CA CYS A 228 -24.37 15.34 -5.12
C CYS A 228 -25.55 16.31 -5.34
N PHE A 229 -26.70 16.06 -4.69
CA PHE A 229 -27.94 16.79 -5.00
C PHE A 229 -28.29 17.90 -4.00
N PHE A 230 -27.88 17.79 -2.74
CA PHE A 230 -28.36 18.68 -1.67
C PHE A 230 -27.25 19.41 -0.91
N CYS A 231 -25.97 19.17 -1.23
CA CYS A 231 -24.89 19.99 -0.69
C CYS A 231 -24.95 21.41 -1.30
N LYS A 232 -24.78 22.42 -0.45
CA LYS A 232 -24.70 23.83 -0.88
C LYS A 232 -23.27 24.26 -1.23
N ASP A 233 -22.28 23.56 -0.69
CA ASP A 233 -20.87 23.83 -0.98
C ASP A 233 -20.52 23.30 -2.37
N ASP A 234 -20.10 24.18 -3.27
CA ASP A 234 -19.85 23.85 -4.67
C ASP A 234 -18.69 22.85 -4.83
N THR A 235 -17.63 23.00 -4.03
CA THR A 235 -16.44 22.13 -4.11
C THR A 235 -16.78 20.68 -3.73
N THR A 236 -17.48 20.50 -2.62
CA THR A 236 -17.94 19.20 -2.12
C THR A 236 -18.98 18.58 -3.05
N ARG A 237 -19.87 19.39 -3.62
CA ARG A 237 -20.88 18.92 -4.57
C ARG A 237 -20.24 18.43 -5.87
N GLN A 238 -19.21 19.11 -6.36
CA GLN A 238 -18.50 18.72 -7.58
C GLN A 238 -17.63 17.46 -7.38
N SER A 239 -17.11 17.22 -6.17
CA SER A 239 -16.32 16.00 -5.88
C SER A 239 -17.18 14.75 -5.68
N ALA A 240 -18.43 14.89 -5.23
CA ALA A 240 -19.30 13.77 -4.85
C ALA A 240 -19.59 12.78 -6.01
N PRO A 241 -19.88 13.20 -7.26
CA PRO A 241 -20.10 12.27 -8.38
C PRO A 241 -18.92 11.34 -8.67
N GLY A 242 -17.68 11.85 -8.60
CA GLY A 242 -16.48 11.02 -8.75
C GLY A 242 -16.36 9.99 -7.64
N ALA A 243 -16.66 10.39 -6.40
CA ALA A 243 -16.69 9.49 -5.25
C ALA A 243 -17.77 8.42 -5.37
N VAL A 244 -18.95 8.70 -5.97
CA VAL A 244 -20.00 7.70 -6.23
C VAL A 244 -19.46 6.57 -7.10
N ILE A 245 -18.75 6.90 -8.18
CA ILE A 245 -18.21 5.91 -9.12
C ILE A 245 -17.17 5.03 -8.41
N ILE A 246 -16.22 5.65 -7.72
CA ILE A 246 -15.14 4.95 -7.00
C ILE A 246 -15.71 4.05 -5.89
N HIS A 247 -16.71 4.54 -5.14
CA HIS A 247 -17.39 3.77 -4.10
C HIS A 247 -18.15 2.59 -4.67
N LEU A 248 -19.05 2.84 -5.62
CA LEU A 248 -20.01 1.86 -6.09
C LEU A 248 -19.37 0.81 -7.00
N LEU A 249 -18.54 1.24 -7.97
CA LEU A 249 -17.91 0.34 -8.94
C LEU A 249 -16.53 -0.13 -8.48
N GLY A 250 -15.76 0.76 -7.84
CA GLY A 250 -14.44 0.42 -7.31
C GLY A 250 -14.48 -0.31 -5.95
N GLY A 251 -15.57 -0.18 -5.19
CA GLY A 251 -15.72 -0.84 -3.89
C GLY A 251 -14.84 -0.25 -2.78
N ILE A 252 -14.32 0.96 -2.99
CA ILE A 252 -13.49 1.68 -2.01
C ILE A 252 -14.42 2.44 -1.07
N HIS A 253 -14.84 1.79 0.01
CA HIS A 253 -15.78 2.35 0.97
C HIS A 253 -15.22 3.54 1.74
N GLU A 254 -13.91 3.67 1.81
CA GLU A 254 -13.26 4.78 2.48
C GLU A 254 -13.60 6.14 1.83
N ILE A 255 -13.95 6.16 0.54
CA ILE A 255 -14.13 7.42 -0.20
C ILE A 255 -15.31 8.28 0.31
N TYR A 256 -16.31 7.68 0.98
CA TYR A 256 -17.43 8.43 1.54
C TYR A 256 -17.21 8.88 2.99
N PHE A 257 -16.16 8.40 3.68
CA PHE A 257 -15.92 8.78 5.07
C PHE A 257 -15.63 10.26 5.28
N PRO A 258 -14.93 11.02 4.39
CA PRO A 258 -14.70 12.45 4.60
C PRO A 258 -16.03 13.21 4.66
N TYR A 259 -17.00 12.81 3.84
CA TYR A 259 -18.35 13.39 3.83
C TYR A 259 -19.05 13.19 5.18
N ILE A 260 -18.82 12.06 5.86
CA ILE A 260 -19.32 11.85 7.23
C ILE A 260 -18.52 12.68 8.24
N LEU A 261 -17.19 12.80 8.10
CA LEU A 261 -16.36 13.59 9.02
C LEU A 261 -16.65 15.11 8.92
N MET A 262 -17.06 15.60 7.75
CA MET A 262 -17.55 16.97 7.57
C MET A 262 -18.77 17.28 8.44
N ASN A 263 -19.65 16.28 8.61
CA ASN A 263 -20.85 16.36 9.44
C ASN A 263 -21.13 15.02 10.12
N PRO A 264 -20.56 14.77 11.31
CA PRO A 264 -20.63 13.46 11.96
C PRO A 264 -22.05 12.96 12.24
N VAL A 265 -23.06 13.84 12.28
CA VAL A 265 -24.48 13.45 12.44
C VAL A 265 -24.97 12.61 11.26
N ILE A 266 -24.38 12.78 10.07
CA ILE A 266 -24.74 12.01 8.87
C ILE A 266 -24.54 10.51 9.09
N ILE A 267 -23.67 10.05 9.99
CA ILE A 267 -23.47 8.63 10.29
C ILE A 267 -24.77 7.89 10.64
N ILE A 268 -25.79 8.60 11.14
CA ILE A 268 -27.11 8.02 11.43
C ILE A 268 -27.74 7.45 10.16
N ALA A 269 -27.57 8.11 9.01
CA ALA A 269 -28.17 7.71 7.75
C ALA A 269 -27.68 6.34 7.24
N PRO A 270 -26.35 6.07 7.12
CA PRO A 270 -25.88 4.73 6.76
C PRO A 270 -26.17 3.69 7.85
N ILE A 271 -26.20 4.03 9.15
CA ILE A 271 -26.61 3.08 10.21
C ILE A 271 -28.03 2.57 9.96
N VAL A 272 -28.97 3.49 9.72
CA VAL A 272 -30.38 3.14 9.49
C VAL A 272 -30.56 2.49 8.13
N GLY A 273 -29.85 2.96 7.09
CA GLY A 273 -29.87 2.33 5.77
C GLY A 273 -29.40 0.87 5.82
N ASN A 274 -28.26 0.62 6.48
CA ASN A 274 -27.75 -0.74 6.63
C ASN A 274 -28.63 -1.59 7.55
N PHE A 275 -29.20 -1.02 8.62
CA PHE A 275 -30.20 -1.70 9.46
C PHE A 275 -31.36 -2.23 8.60
N CYS A 276 -31.94 -1.39 7.74
CA CYS A 276 -33.05 -1.78 6.87
C CYS A 276 -32.66 -2.87 5.88
N ALA A 277 -31.46 -2.82 5.29
CA ALA A 277 -30.98 -3.88 4.40
C ALA A 277 -30.72 -5.19 5.14
N ILE A 278 -30.10 -5.17 6.32
CA ILE A 278 -29.86 -6.38 7.13
C ILE A 278 -31.19 -7.02 7.54
N LEU A 279 -32.18 -6.21 7.94
CA LEU A 279 -33.52 -6.71 8.25
C LEU A 279 -34.15 -7.40 7.03
N PHE A 280 -34.08 -6.73 5.87
CA PHE A 280 -34.59 -7.28 4.62
C PHE A 280 -33.88 -8.60 4.23
N TYR A 281 -32.56 -8.67 4.32
CA TYR A 281 -31.81 -9.90 4.05
C TYR A 281 -32.12 -11.01 5.04
N SER A 282 -32.28 -10.69 6.33
CA SER A 282 -32.67 -11.65 7.36
C SER A 282 -34.07 -12.22 7.12
N MET A 283 -35.02 -11.40 6.65
CA MET A 283 -36.38 -11.86 6.32
C MET A 283 -36.44 -12.72 5.06
N THR A 284 -35.58 -12.43 4.08
CA THR A 284 -35.57 -13.12 2.77
C THR A 284 -34.61 -14.29 2.71
N GLY A 285 -33.77 -14.47 3.73
CA GLY A 285 -32.72 -15.49 3.75
C GLY A 285 -31.60 -15.25 2.73
N ALA A 286 -31.41 -14.00 2.29
CA ALA A 286 -30.38 -13.65 1.32
C ALA A 286 -28.97 -13.70 1.94
N GLY A 287 -27.99 -14.08 1.13
CA GLY A 287 -26.59 -14.22 1.52
C GLY A 287 -25.69 -14.23 0.28
N LEU A 288 -24.37 -14.06 0.48
CA LEU A 288 -23.37 -14.24 -0.60
C LEU A 288 -22.65 -15.58 -0.45
N SER A 289 -22.19 -16.16 -1.56
CA SER A 289 -21.41 -17.41 -1.57
C SER A 289 -19.95 -17.24 -1.15
N GLY A 290 -19.47 -16.00 -1.07
CA GLY A 290 -18.11 -15.67 -0.66
C GLY A 290 -17.96 -14.18 -0.33
N PRO A 291 -16.79 -13.76 0.16
CA PRO A 291 -16.55 -12.37 0.48
C PRO A 291 -16.49 -11.51 -0.79
N ALA A 292 -17.21 -10.38 -0.79
CA ALA A 292 -17.09 -9.36 -1.81
C ALA A 292 -15.90 -8.46 -1.51
N SER A 293 -14.80 -8.63 -2.25
CA SER A 293 -13.56 -7.85 -2.07
C SER A 293 -12.95 -7.48 -3.43
N PRO A 294 -12.83 -6.18 -3.76
CA PRO A 294 -13.33 -5.03 -3.01
C PRO A 294 -14.87 -5.03 -2.90
N GLY A 295 -15.45 -4.26 -1.97
CA GLY A 295 -16.89 -4.22 -1.67
C GLY A 295 -17.78 -3.58 -2.76
N SER A 296 -17.38 -3.67 -4.03
CA SER A 296 -18.10 -3.04 -5.14
C SER A 296 -19.41 -3.75 -5.42
N ILE A 297 -20.35 -3.05 -6.06
CA ILE A 297 -21.58 -3.70 -6.54
C ILE A 297 -21.27 -4.84 -7.50
N ILE A 298 -20.19 -4.76 -8.27
CA ILE A 298 -19.78 -5.81 -9.21
C ILE A 298 -19.40 -7.07 -8.43
N ALA A 299 -18.50 -6.96 -7.46
CA ALA A 299 -18.08 -8.10 -6.64
C ALA A 299 -19.23 -8.64 -5.78
N TYR A 300 -20.04 -7.73 -5.21
CA TYR A 300 -21.18 -8.07 -4.37
C TYR A 300 -22.23 -8.87 -5.15
N MET A 301 -22.54 -8.46 -6.38
CA MET A 301 -23.47 -9.18 -7.25
C MET A 301 -22.86 -10.47 -7.83
N ALA A 302 -21.56 -10.48 -8.12
CA ALA A 302 -20.86 -11.68 -8.61
C ALA A 302 -20.86 -12.81 -7.56
N MET A 303 -20.82 -12.46 -6.27
CA MET A 303 -20.89 -13.41 -5.16
C MET A 303 -22.35 -13.76 -4.77
N ALA A 304 -23.36 -13.19 -5.42
CA ALA A 304 -24.75 -13.50 -5.14
C ALA A 304 -25.16 -14.84 -5.82
N PRO A 305 -25.75 -15.79 -5.06
CA PRO A 305 -26.37 -16.98 -5.63
C PRO A 305 -27.44 -16.63 -6.67
N ARG A 306 -27.59 -17.45 -7.71
CA ARG A 306 -28.44 -17.19 -8.87
C ARG A 306 -29.91 -16.91 -8.52
N ASP A 307 -30.44 -17.60 -7.51
CA ASP A 307 -31.81 -17.48 -7.01
C ASP A 307 -32.05 -16.18 -6.20
N SER A 308 -30.99 -15.50 -5.75
CA SER A 308 -31.07 -14.39 -4.82
C SER A 308 -30.55 -13.05 -5.36
N ILE A 309 -30.02 -13.00 -6.59
CA ILE A 309 -29.49 -11.78 -7.23
C ILE A 309 -30.44 -10.58 -7.06
N LEU A 310 -31.70 -10.73 -7.45
CA LEU A 310 -32.66 -9.61 -7.40
C LEU A 310 -32.91 -9.16 -5.95
N THR A 311 -32.98 -10.10 -5.02
CA THR A 311 -33.12 -9.85 -3.58
C THR A 311 -31.88 -9.11 -3.04
N VAL A 312 -30.68 -9.58 -3.37
CA VAL A 312 -29.41 -8.94 -2.99
C VAL A 312 -29.38 -7.50 -3.48
N LEU A 313 -29.67 -7.27 -4.77
CA LEU A 313 -29.72 -5.94 -5.37
C LEU A 313 -30.76 -5.04 -4.72
N LEU A 314 -31.97 -5.56 -4.44
CA LEU A 314 -33.02 -4.79 -3.79
C LEU A 314 -32.60 -4.32 -2.40
N GLY A 315 -31.89 -5.15 -1.63
CA GLY A 315 -31.35 -4.73 -0.33
C GLY A 315 -30.29 -3.63 -0.44
N VAL A 316 -29.46 -3.63 -1.49
CA VAL A 316 -28.52 -2.52 -1.76
C VAL A 316 -29.30 -1.23 -2.06
N VAL A 317 -30.34 -1.32 -2.88
CA VAL A 317 -31.22 -0.18 -3.21
C VAL A 317 -31.95 0.33 -1.97
N ILE A 318 -32.46 -0.56 -1.11
CA ILE A 318 -33.11 -0.19 0.17
C ILE A 318 -32.14 0.60 1.05
N ALA A 319 -30.92 0.07 1.27
CA ALA A 319 -29.91 0.76 2.06
C ALA A 319 -29.56 2.13 1.47
N GLY A 320 -29.34 2.20 0.15
CA GLY A 320 -29.03 3.43 -0.55
C GLY A 320 -30.15 4.46 -0.48
N ALA A 321 -31.39 4.06 -0.71
CA ALA A 321 -32.55 4.96 -0.68
C ALA A 321 -32.80 5.52 0.73
N VAL A 322 -32.75 4.68 1.76
CA VAL A 322 -32.95 5.12 3.16
C VAL A 322 -31.81 6.05 3.60
N SER A 323 -30.56 5.68 3.31
CA SER A 323 -29.41 6.51 3.62
C SER A 323 -29.43 7.84 2.86
N PHE A 324 -29.86 7.84 1.60
CA PHE A 324 -30.02 9.04 0.78
C PHE A 324 -31.07 9.99 1.36
N VAL A 325 -32.26 9.49 1.68
CA VAL A 325 -33.36 10.32 2.22
C VAL A 325 -32.93 10.96 3.55
N LEU A 326 -32.37 10.18 4.48
CA LEU A 326 -31.94 10.70 5.77
C LEU A 326 -30.79 11.70 5.64
N SER A 327 -29.77 11.38 4.84
CA SER A 327 -28.65 12.28 4.58
C SER A 327 -29.13 13.59 3.95
N SER A 328 -30.08 13.54 3.03
CA SER A 328 -30.67 14.74 2.39
C SER A 328 -31.39 15.65 3.38
N VAL A 329 -32.11 15.07 4.35
CA VAL A 329 -32.79 15.82 5.42
C VAL A 329 -31.77 16.44 6.38
N ILE A 330 -30.78 15.66 6.82
CA ILE A 330 -29.72 16.12 7.73
C ILE A 330 -28.94 17.27 7.08
N LEU A 331 -28.50 17.12 5.83
CA LEU A 331 -27.75 18.13 5.09
C LEU A 331 -28.50 19.46 4.97
N LYS A 332 -29.81 19.40 4.68
CA LYS A 332 -30.65 20.61 4.63
C LYS A 332 -30.71 21.29 6.01
N ALA A 333 -30.87 20.53 7.08
CA ALA A 333 -30.97 21.04 8.44
C ALA A 333 -29.65 21.62 8.99
N THR A 334 -28.50 21.10 8.57
CA THR A 334 -27.18 21.48 9.11
C THR A 334 -26.38 22.41 8.19
N SER A 335 -27.02 23.02 7.20
CA SER A 335 -26.37 23.74 6.08
C SER A 335 -25.72 25.11 6.44
N GLY A 336 -24.97 25.14 7.55
CA GLY A 336 -24.15 26.26 8.01
C GLY A 336 -23.11 25.93 9.11
N HIS A 337 -22.92 24.65 9.49
CA HIS A 337 -21.97 24.22 10.53
C HIS A 337 -21.23 22.93 10.12
N THR A 338 -20.49 22.96 9.01
CA THR A 338 -19.75 21.79 8.52
C THR A 338 -18.30 22.14 8.27
N LYS A 339 -17.38 21.24 8.63
CA LYS A 339 -15.96 21.37 8.27
C LYS A 339 -15.80 21.35 6.74
N SER A 340 -14.72 21.93 6.23
CA SER A 340 -14.40 21.82 4.80
C SER A 340 -14.10 20.36 4.43
N LEU A 341 -14.31 20.01 3.15
CA LEU A 341 -13.98 18.67 2.66
C LEU A 341 -12.48 18.38 2.81
N THR A 342 -11.63 19.38 2.56
CA THR A 342 -10.17 19.29 2.71
C THR A 342 -9.76 18.97 4.15
N ASP A 343 -10.36 19.65 5.14
CA ASP A 343 -10.07 19.37 6.56
C ASP A 343 -10.49 17.95 6.94
N ALA A 344 -11.66 17.51 6.48
CA ALA A 344 -12.16 16.16 6.72
C ALA A 344 -11.31 15.08 6.05
N GLN A 345 -10.78 15.36 4.86
CA GLN A 345 -9.81 14.48 4.17
C GLN A 345 -8.48 14.41 4.92
N ASN A 346 -8.01 15.51 5.51
CA ASN A 346 -6.78 15.51 6.31
C ASN A 346 -6.97 14.76 7.64
N GLU A 347 -8.06 15.00 8.36
CA GLU A 347 -8.44 14.23 9.56
C GLU A 347 -8.55 12.73 9.25
N MET A 348 -9.13 12.38 8.10
CA MET A 348 -9.18 11.00 7.63
C MET A 348 -7.77 10.41 7.40
N LYS A 349 -6.86 11.14 6.73
CA LYS A 349 -5.48 10.68 6.51
C LYS A 349 -4.78 10.39 7.84
N GLU A 350 -4.93 11.28 8.82
CA GLU A 350 -4.40 11.08 10.17
C GLU A 350 -5.00 9.85 10.86
N MET A 351 -6.32 9.70 10.82
CA MET A 351 -7.02 8.54 11.37
C MET A 351 -6.57 7.23 10.68
N LYS A 352 -6.37 7.27 9.37
CA LYS A 352 -5.90 6.12 8.58
C LYS A 352 -4.45 5.78 8.91
N ALA A 353 -3.57 6.76 9.09
CA ALA A 353 -2.19 6.55 9.54
C ALA A 353 -2.16 5.92 10.94
N GLN A 354 -2.93 6.46 11.88
CA GLN A 354 -3.10 5.87 13.22
C GLN A 354 -3.68 4.45 13.16
N ALA A 355 -4.67 4.21 12.28
CA ALA A 355 -5.28 2.91 12.02
C ALA A 355 -4.38 1.96 11.23
N LYS A 356 -3.30 2.43 10.60
CA LYS A 356 -2.21 1.58 10.07
C LYS A 356 -1.07 1.39 11.07
N GLY A 357 -1.02 2.22 12.11
CA GLY A 357 0.06 2.19 13.10
C GLY A 357 1.31 2.90 12.59
N GLU A 358 1.15 3.66 11.50
CA GLU A 358 2.10 4.66 11.04
C GLU A 358 2.06 5.80 12.06
N ILE A 359 3.23 6.16 12.57
CA ILE A 359 3.43 7.40 13.34
C ILE A 359 3.12 8.55 12.35
N PRO A 360 2.41 9.63 12.75
CA PRO A 360 2.22 10.78 11.89
C PRO A 360 3.56 11.23 11.27
N GLU A 361 3.50 11.76 10.04
CA GLU A 361 4.66 12.39 9.40
C GLU A 361 5.39 13.33 10.37
N PRO A 362 6.73 13.44 10.26
CA PRO A 362 7.52 14.12 11.25
C PRO A 362 7.02 15.55 11.45
N THR A 363 6.56 15.83 12.68
CA THR A 363 6.40 17.20 13.18
C THR A 363 7.69 17.98 12.93
N ALA A 364 7.53 19.24 12.52
CA ALA A 364 8.60 20.19 12.27
C ALA A 364 9.77 20.07 13.27
N VAL A 365 10.99 20.09 12.72
CA VAL A 365 12.25 19.91 13.44
C VAL A 365 12.35 20.91 14.59
N ASN A 366 12.33 20.44 15.84
CA ASN A 366 12.76 21.24 17.00
C ASN A 366 14.30 21.20 17.07
N VAL A 367 14.94 21.98 16.19
CA VAL A 367 16.40 22.02 15.98
C VAL A 367 17.19 22.30 17.28
N GLY A 368 16.57 22.98 18.25
CA GLY A 368 17.23 23.43 19.48
C GLY A 368 17.55 22.36 20.53
N GLN A 369 17.06 21.12 20.41
CA GLN A 369 17.26 20.07 21.42
C GLN A 369 18.06 18.85 20.95
N ILE A 370 18.42 18.78 19.66
CA ILE A 370 19.12 17.62 19.09
C ILE A 370 20.57 17.60 19.59
N ARG A 371 21.01 16.49 20.18
CA ARG A 371 22.39 16.24 20.65
C ARG A 371 23.00 14.97 20.07
N LYS A 372 22.20 13.97 19.71
CA LYS A 372 22.70 12.68 19.20
C LYS A 372 21.98 12.22 17.93
N ILE A 373 22.76 11.95 16.89
CA ILE A 373 22.29 11.44 15.59
C ILE A 373 22.89 10.05 15.37
N VAL A 374 22.05 9.06 15.05
CA VAL A 374 22.45 7.67 14.84
C VAL A 374 22.12 7.23 13.41
N PHE A 375 23.13 6.81 12.65
CA PHE A 375 22.94 6.19 11.34
C PHE A 375 22.75 4.68 11.52
N ALA A 376 21.57 4.18 11.14
CA ALA A 376 21.20 2.78 11.32
C ALA A 376 21.13 2.04 9.97
N CYS A 377 21.84 0.91 9.86
CA CYS A 377 21.69 -0.06 8.76
C CYS A 377 21.52 -1.48 9.31
N ASP A 378 21.32 -2.47 8.45
CA ASP A 378 21.01 -3.85 8.87
C ASP A 378 22.07 -4.44 9.82
N ALA A 379 23.34 -4.41 9.42
CA ALA A 379 24.45 -4.94 10.24
C ALA A 379 25.14 -3.89 11.14
N GLY A 380 24.82 -2.60 10.99
CA GLY A 380 25.50 -1.52 11.70
C GLY A 380 26.95 -1.25 11.28
N MET A 381 27.43 -1.92 10.24
CA MET A 381 28.76 -1.78 9.66
C MET A 381 28.63 -1.53 8.14
N GLY A 382 29.52 -0.72 7.56
CA GLY A 382 29.50 -0.36 6.14
C GLY A 382 28.89 1.01 5.85
N SER A 383 27.80 1.06 5.06
CA SER A 383 27.20 2.31 4.53
C SER A 383 26.72 3.29 5.60
N SER A 384 26.21 2.81 6.74
CA SER A 384 25.84 3.66 7.88
C SER A 384 27.05 4.26 8.61
N ALA A 385 28.14 3.49 8.74
CA ALA A 385 29.38 3.97 9.34
C ALA A 385 30.04 5.05 8.48
N MET A 386 30.05 4.84 7.16
CA MET A 386 30.53 5.83 6.19
C MET A 386 29.64 7.07 6.16
N GLY A 387 28.32 6.91 6.18
CA GLY A 387 27.35 8.02 6.25
C GLY A 387 27.51 8.85 7.52
N ALA A 388 27.60 8.20 8.70
CA ALA A 388 27.86 8.86 9.97
C ALA A 388 29.18 9.64 9.95
N THR A 389 30.26 9.04 9.44
CA THR A 389 31.58 9.69 9.36
C THR A 389 31.56 10.91 8.44
N LYS A 390 30.93 10.80 7.27
CA LYS A 390 30.82 11.91 6.29
C LYS A 390 29.96 13.05 6.85
N PHE A 391 28.83 12.73 7.46
CA PHE A 391 27.94 13.72 8.07
C PHE A 391 28.59 14.38 9.29
N HIS A 392 29.25 13.62 10.16
CA HIS A 392 30.04 14.15 11.28
C HIS A 392 31.11 15.13 10.76
N ASN A 393 31.88 14.74 9.75
CA ASN A 393 32.94 15.59 9.22
C ASN A 393 32.42 16.88 8.58
N ARG A 394 31.21 16.83 8.02
CA ARG A 394 30.54 18.00 7.45
C ARG A 394 30.01 18.95 8.53
N ILE A 395 29.41 18.42 9.60
CA ILE A 395 28.69 19.23 10.61
C ILE A 395 29.57 19.70 11.79
N LYS A 396 30.69 19.04 12.07
CA LYS A 396 31.56 19.34 13.23
C LYS A 396 32.09 20.77 13.29
N ALA A 397 32.19 21.45 12.14
CA ALA A 397 32.67 22.83 12.07
C ALA A 397 31.62 23.85 12.56
N GLU A 398 30.33 23.51 12.43
CA GLU A 398 29.21 24.40 12.73
C GLU A 398 28.49 24.00 14.03
N ARG A 399 28.42 22.71 14.35
CA ARG A 399 27.78 22.15 15.56
C ARG A 399 28.68 21.08 16.22
N PRO A 400 29.77 21.48 16.91
CA PRO A 400 30.66 20.54 17.59
C PRO A 400 30.02 19.85 18.81
N ASP A 401 28.86 20.33 19.26
CA ASP A 401 28.05 19.76 20.33
C ASP A 401 27.30 18.48 19.93
N LEU A 402 27.16 18.21 18.63
CA LEU A 402 26.42 17.05 18.12
C LEU A 402 27.28 15.78 18.11
N THR A 403 26.75 14.72 18.73
CA THR A 403 27.31 13.37 18.68
C THR A 403 26.71 12.61 17.50
N VAL A 404 27.53 12.28 16.50
CA VAL A 404 27.10 11.49 15.33
C VAL A 404 27.73 10.10 15.40
N THR A 405 26.90 9.06 15.43
CA THR A 405 27.32 7.66 15.57
C THR A 405 26.56 6.75 14.61
N ASN A 406 26.93 5.47 14.52
CA ASN A 406 26.22 4.45 13.75
C ASN A 406 25.90 3.23 14.62
N SER A 407 24.86 2.49 14.24
CA SER A 407 24.47 1.23 14.88
C SER A 407 23.77 0.29 13.91
N SER A 408 23.54 -0.96 14.31
CA SER A 408 22.55 -1.80 13.62
C SER A 408 21.15 -1.27 13.94
N VAL A 409 20.22 -1.42 13.00
CA VAL A 409 18.82 -1.05 13.15
C VAL A 409 18.12 -1.81 14.30
N ASP A 410 18.65 -2.96 14.69
CA ASP A 410 18.11 -3.75 15.80
C ASP A 410 18.67 -3.34 17.17
N THR A 411 19.69 -2.46 17.21
CA THR A 411 20.44 -2.07 18.41
C THR A 411 20.60 -0.55 18.55
N ILE A 412 19.65 0.22 18.01
CA ILE A 412 19.69 1.68 18.08
C ILE A 412 19.66 2.12 19.56
N PRO A 413 20.61 2.97 20.00
CA PRO A 413 20.62 3.49 21.36
C PRO A 413 19.34 4.24 21.72
N ALA A 414 18.82 4.03 22.93
CA ALA A 414 17.59 4.69 23.41
C ALA A 414 17.74 6.21 23.62
N ASP A 415 18.97 6.72 23.65
CA ASP A 415 19.30 8.14 23.74
C ASP A 415 19.50 8.80 22.37
N ALA A 416 19.14 8.13 21.27
CA ALA A 416 19.14 8.74 19.94
C ALA A 416 18.02 9.78 19.81
N ASP A 417 18.36 11.01 19.42
CA ASP A 417 17.38 12.06 19.11
C ASP A 417 16.92 11.98 17.65
N VAL A 418 17.84 11.65 16.74
CA VAL A 418 17.58 11.47 15.31
C VAL A 418 18.17 10.14 14.85
N VAL A 419 17.38 9.38 14.08
CA VAL A 419 17.82 8.14 13.42
C VAL A 419 17.78 8.33 11.91
N VAL A 420 18.90 8.04 11.26
CA VAL A 420 19.03 8.10 9.80
C VAL A 420 19.17 6.67 9.26
N CYS A 421 18.23 6.19 8.45
CA CYS A 421 18.28 4.82 7.91
C CYS A 421 17.74 4.73 6.47
N GLN A 422 17.92 3.60 5.80
CA GLN A 422 17.29 3.38 4.50
C GLN A 422 15.75 3.30 4.60
N ARG A 423 15.03 3.71 3.55
CA ARG A 423 13.56 3.63 3.50
C ARG A 423 13.02 2.22 3.80
N VAL A 424 13.69 1.19 3.29
CA VAL A 424 13.34 -0.22 3.56
C VAL A 424 13.52 -0.65 5.03
N LEU A 425 14.28 0.12 5.82
CA LEU A 425 14.54 -0.15 7.24
C LEU A 425 13.73 0.77 8.17
N ALA A 426 12.92 1.67 7.63
CA ALA A 426 12.19 2.69 8.39
C ALA A 426 11.31 2.08 9.51
N ASP A 427 10.55 1.04 9.18
CA ASP A 427 9.67 0.35 10.13
C ASP A 427 10.43 -0.35 11.26
N ARG A 428 11.64 -0.85 10.98
CA ARG A 428 12.51 -1.50 11.97
C ARG A 428 13.14 -0.45 12.89
N ALA A 429 13.66 0.63 12.31
CA ALA A 429 14.24 1.75 13.03
C ALA A 429 13.22 2.41 13.98
N ALA A 430 12.01 2.67 13.50
CA ALA A 430 10.91 3.25 14.29
C ALA A 430 10.47 2.35 15.45
N LYS A 431 10.56 1.02 15.30
CA LYS A 431 10.29 0.07 16.39
C LYS A 431 11.41 0.03 17.43
N CYS A 432 12.66 0.17 17.01
CA CYS A 432 13.82 0.10 17.90
C CYS A 432 13.99 1.40 18.71
N ALA A 433 13.78 2.56 18.09
CA ALA A 433 13.90 3.89 18.71
C ALA A 433 12.64 4.74 18.45
N PRO A 434 11.50 4.43 19.12
CA PRO A 434 10.22 5.11 18.88
C PRO A 434 10.21 6.58 19.32
N GLN A 435 11.15 6.99 20.17
CA GLN A 435 11.32 8.36 20.65
C GLN A 435 12.14 9.24 19.70
N ALA A 436 12.88 8.63 18.76
CA ALA A 436 13.80 9.34 17.89
C ALA A 436 13.10 9.81 16.62
N GLN A 437 13.49 10.98 16.11
CA GLN A 437 13.03 11.47 14.82
C GLN A 437 13.66 10.66 13.69
N LEU A 438 12.85 10.12 12.79
CA LEU A 438 13.34 9.27 11.70
C LEU A 438 13.56 10.09 10.42
N VAL A 439 14.76 9.95 9.84
CA VAL A 439 15.12 10.46 8.51
C VAL A 439 15.44 9.28 7.62
N THR A 440 14.59 9.03 6.63
CA THR A 440 14.77 7.91 5.71
C THR A 440 15.50 8.36 4.46
N LEU A 441 16.49 7.58 4.04
CA LEU A 441 17.26 7.81 2.82
C LEU A 441 17.00 6.68 1.81
N ASP A 442 17.13 6.99 0.53
CA ASP A 442 17.23 6.01 -0.54
C ASP A 442 18.69 5.55 -0.70
N ASN A 443 19.67 6.43 -0.44
CA ASN A 443 21.10 6.11 -0.46
C ASN A 443 21.91 6.90 0.60
N PHE A 444 22.83 6.24 1.32
CA PHE A 444 23.65 6.90 2.36
C PHE A 444 24.70 7.89 1.83
N LEU A 445 25.01 7.84 0.53
CA LEU A 445 26.11 8.61 -0.07
C LEU A 445 25.69 9.99 -0.59
N ALA A 446 24.46 10.10 -1.11
CA ALA A 446 23.89 11.30 -1.71
C ALA A 446 22.36 11.21 -1.63
N ASP A 447 21.76 11.92 -0.67
CA ASP A 447 20.32 11.94 -0.48
C ASP A 447 19.86 13.35 -0.08
N PRO A 448 18.88 13.95 -0.78
CA PRO A 448 18.36 15.28 -0.48
C PRO A 448 17.86 15.45 0.96
N HIS A 449 17.40 14.38 1.62
CA HIS A 449 16.95 14.42 3.00
C HIS A 449 18.12 14.59 3.99
N LEU A 450 19.32 14.13 3.63
CA LEU A 450 20.53 14.35 4.42
C LEU A 450 20.99 15.82 4.34
N ASP A 451 20.85 16.43 3.17
CA ASP A 451 21.11 17.86 2.97
C ASP A 451 20.08 18.74 3.68
N ALA A 452 18.80 18.36 3.63
CA ALA A 452 17.75 19.02 4.39
C ALA A 452 18.00 18.93 5.91
N LEU A 453 18.42 17.76 6.42
CA LEU A 453 18.81 17.58 7.81
C LEU A 453 20.01 18.45 8.19
N TYR A 454 21.02 18.53 7.33
CA TYR A 454 22.18 19.41 7.55
C TYR A 454 21.75 20.87 7.67
N ASN A 455 21.00 21.39 6.68
CA ASN A 455 20.55 22.77 6.65
C ASN A 455 19.62 23.10 7.83
N ALA A 456 18.77 22.16 8.24
CA ALA A 456 17.92 22.32 9.41
C ALA A 456 18.76 22.44 10.70
N LEU A 457 19.86 21.70 10.83
CA LEU A 457 20.71 21.71 12.03
C LEU A 457 21.65 22.93 12.12
N THR A 458 21.90 23.60 10.99
CA THR A 458 22.88 24.69 10.87
C THR A 458 22.26 26.06 10.61
N SER A 459 20.98 26.14 10.24
CA SER A 459 20.28 27.41 10.05
C SER A 459 20.02 28.14 11.38
N THR A 460 20.76 29.23 11.61
CA THR A 460 20.50 30.20 12.69
C THR A 460 19.49 31.25 12.25
N THR A 461 18.22 30.88 12.08
CA THR A 461 17.12 31.86 11.95
C THR A 461 15.87 31.35 12.67
N PRO A 462 15.18 32.15 13.51
CA PRO A 462 14.00 31.70 14.24
C PRO A 462 12.80 31.50 13.30
N ALA A 463 12.28 30.27 13.26
CA ALA A 463 10.89 29.78 13.11
C ALA A 463 9.74 30.62 12.49
N LEU A 464 9.97 31.68 11.71
CA LEU A 464 8.88 32.54 11.21
C LEU A 464 8.65 32.52 9.70
N ASP A 465 9.64 32.15 8.86
CA ASP A 465 9.45 32.18 7.39
C ASP A 465 9.24 30.80 6.74
N ALA A 466 9.48 29.70 7.46
CA ALA A 466 9.21 28.34 6.96
C ALA A 466 7.71 28.06 6.71
N LYS A 467 6.81 28.87 7.27
CA LYS A 467 5.36 28.80 6.99
C LYS A 467 5.00 29.33 5.61
N ALA A 468 5.78 30.25 5.03
CA ALA A 468 5.46 30.86 3.74
C ALA A 468 5.89 29.96 2.56
N GLU A 469 7.04 29.30 2.66
CA GLU A 469 7.52 28.37 1.61
C GLU A 469 6.88 26.98 1.70
N ALA A 470 6.52 26.50 2.91
CA ALA A 470 5.76 25.26 3.06
C ALA A 470 4.31 25.41 2.60
N ALA A 471 3.66 26.56 2.86
CA ALA A 471 2.32 26.84 2.37
C ALA A 471 2.27 26.95 0.83
N ALA A 472 3.28 27.55 0.20
CA ALA A 472 3.34 27.68 -1.25
C ALA A 472 3.60 26.34 -1.96
N ASN A 473 4.36 25.42 -1.35
CA ASN A 473 4.61 24.09 -1.91
C ASN A 473 3.48 23.10 -1.61
N GLU A 474 2.75 23.23 -0.50
CA GLU A 474 1.53 22.43 -0.24
C GLU A 474 0.37 22.82 -1.16
N GLU A 475 0.19 24.11 -1.50
CA GLU A 475 -0.85 24.56 -2.43
C GLU A 475 -0.64 23.92 -3.82
N ILE A 476 0.60 23.94 -4.34
CA ILE A 476 0.94 23.39 -5.66
C ILE A 476 0.84 21.85 -5.71
N VAL A 477 1.27 21.14 -4.66
CA VAL A 477 1.19 19.67 -4.59
C VAL A 477 -0.25 19.21 -4.32
N SER A 478 -1.05 20.00 -3.60
CA SER A 478 -2.48 19.74 -3.39
C SER A 478 -3.32 20.03 -4.64
N ASP A 479 -2.99 21.07 -5.41
CA ASP A 479 -3.64 21.41 -6.68
C ASP A 479 -3.37 20.37 -7.77
N LEU A 480 -2.14 19.84 -7.86
CA LEU A 480 -1.79 18.73 -8.78
C LEU A 480 -2.48 17.42 -8.40
N ARG A 481 -2.73 17.17 -7.11
CA ARG A 481 -3.41 15.97 -6.62
C ARG A 481 -4.93 16.08 -6.75
N ASN A 482 -5.48 17.30 -6.65
CA ASN A 482 -6.89 17.60 -6.86
C ASN A 482 -7.27 17.61 -8.36
N ALA A 483 -6.34 17.98 -9.24
CA ALA A 483 -6.54 17.91 -10.69
C ALA A 483 -6.58 16.47 -11.25
N ALA A 484 -6.09 15.48 -10.51
CA ALA A 484 -6.03 14.08 -10.94
C ALA A 484 -7.28 13.24 -10.56
N VAL A 485 -8.32 13.83 -9.94
CA VAL A 485 -9.53 13.09 -9.53
C VAL A 485 -10.78 13.61 -10.25
N ALA A 486 -10.94 13.05 -11.45
CA ALA A 486 -12.15 12.79 -12.24
C ALA A 486 -12.48 13.73 -13.44
N PRO A 487 -13.03 13.19 -14.56
CA PRO A 487 -13.46 11.81 -14.79
C PRO A 487 -12.82 11.10 -16.01
N LEU A 488 -12.26 9.92 -15.73
CA LEU A 488 -12.09 8.80 -16.65
C LEU A 488 -13.48 8.17 -16.92
N ALA A 489 -14.33 8.78 -17.76
CA ALA A 489 -15.57 8.14 -18.25
C ALA A 489 -16.23 8.74 -19.51
N ALA A 490 -15.70 9.79 -20.14
CA ALA A 490 -16.34 10.43 -21.30
C ALA A 490 -15.44 10.63 -22.54
N ALA A 491 -14.27 9.99 -22.60
CA ALA A 491 -13.29 10.24 -23.67
C ALA A 491 -13.21 9.14 -24.75
N VAL A 492 -14.28 8.36 -24.97
CA VAL A 492 -14.28 7.32 -26.01
C VAL A 492 -14.75 7.82 -27.38
N THR A 493 -15.18 9.08 -27.57
CA THR A 493 -15.70 9.47 -28.90
C THR A 493 -15.45 10.89 -29.42
N GLU A 494 -14.87 11.84 -28.68
CA GLU A 494 -14.71 13.22 -29.22
C GLU A 494 -13.41 13.95 -28.84
N ALA A 495 -12.32 13.23 -28.58
CA ALA A 495 -10.98 13.82 -28.44
C ALA A 495 -10.03 13.43 -29.58
N SER A 496 -10.55 13.34 -30.80
CA SER A 496 -9.76 13.45 -32.02
C SER A 496 -9.83 14.91 -32.51
N LYS A 497 -9.06 15.78 -31.86
CA LYS A 497 -8.43 17.02 -32.39
C LYS A 497 -8.11 17.95 -31.21
N ALA A 498 -6.84 18.35 -31.14
CA ALA A 498 -6.24 19.31 -30.20
C ALA A 498 -5.75 18.75 -28.86
N ASN A 499 -4.67 17.96 -28.89
CA ASN A 499 -3.64 18.00 -27.86
C ASN A 499 -2.27 17.78 -28.54
N ASP A 500 -1.54 18.87 -28.77
CA ASP A 500 -0.36 18.94 -29.65
C ASP A 500 0.92 19.23 -28.86
N SER A 501 1.05 18.66 -27.66
CA SER A 501 2.22 18.89 -26.79
C SER A 501 2.75 17.62 -26.12
N VAL A 502 2.78 16.50 -26.85
CA VAL A 502 3.69 15.39 -26.54
C VAL A 502 4.97 15.64 -27.33
N MET A 503 6.08 15.84 -26.62
CA MET A 503 7.38 16.16 -27.23
C MET A 503 7.93 14.91 -27.94
N LYS A 504 7.84 14.87 -29.28
CA LYS A 504 8.27 13.71 -30.09
C LYS A 504 9.78 13.69 -30.30
N ILE A 505 10.44 12.59 -29.89
CA ILE A 505 11.82 12.30 -30.33
C ILE A 505 11.82 12.09 -31.85
N GLN A 506 12.77 12.72 -32.55
CA GLN A 506 12.92 12.56 -33.99
C GLN A 506 14.08 11.61 -34.31
N ALA A 507 14.12 11.09 -35.53
CA ALA A 507 15.21 10.22 -35.98
C ALA A 507 16.59 10.89 -35.83
N GLU A 508 16.65 12.22 -35.96
CA GLU A 508 17.87 13.00 -35.83
C GLU A 508 18.34 13.19 -34.38
N ASP A 509 17.51 12.83 -33.39
CA ASP A 509 17.83 12.83 -31.96
C ASP A 509 18.46 11.50 -31.49
N ILE A 510 18.58 10.51 -32.39
CA ILE A 510 19.01 9.15 -32.08
C ILE A 510 20.30 8.80 -32.84
N GLN A 511 21.27 8.20 -32.16
CA GLN A 511 22.46 7.58 -32.77
C GLN A 511 22.58 6.12 -32.34
N LEU A 512 22.52 5.22 -33.32
CA LEU A 512 22.60 3.77 -33.10
C LEU A 512 23.99 3.22 -33.46
N GLY A 513 24.36 2.09 -32.85
CA GLY A 513 25.56 1.33 -33.21
C GLY A 513 26.90 2.03 -32.92
N LEU A 514 26.97 2.88 -31.90
CA LEU A 514 28.21 3.59 -31.56
C LEU A 514 29.25 2.63 -30.93
N PRO A 515 30.55 2.85 -31.19
CA PRO A 515 31.60 2.08 -30.53
C PRO A 515 31.67 2.42 -29.04
N SER A 516 32.09 1.44 -28.22
CA SER A 516 32.36 1.69 -26.79
C SER A 516 33.42 2.78 -26.63
N VAL A 517 33.15 3.72 -25.74
CA VAL A 517 34.00 4.89 -25.41
C VAL A 517 34.10 5.01 -23.89
N THR A 518 34.87 5.97 -23.40
CA THR A 518 34.88 6.28 -21.96
C THR A 518 33.58 6.94 -21.50
N LYS A 519 33.29 6.85 -20.20
CA LYS A 519 32.13 7.49 -19.58
C LYS A 519 32.01 8.98 -19.92
N GLU A 520 33.11 9.72 -19.82
CA GLU A 520 33.12 11.16 -20.10
C GLU A 520 32.85 11.43 -21.58
N GLU A 521 33.41 10.64 -22.49
CA GLU A 521 33.16 10.76 -23.93
C GLU A 521 31.70 10.51 -24.28
N ALA A 522 31.05 9.50 -23.67
CA ALA A 522 29.63 9.24 -23.88
C ALA A 522 28.74 10.39 -23.40
N ILE A 523 29.04 10.96 -22.23
CA ILE A 523 28.31 12.11 -21.67
C ILE A 523 28.51 13.36 -22.55
N ARG A 524 29.73 13.61 -23.01
CA ARG A 524 30.03 14.73 -23.91
C ARG A 524 29.38 14.54 -25.28
N ALA A 525 29.31 13.32 -25.80
CA ALA A 525 28.63 13.01 -27.05
C ALA A 525 27.11 13.29 -26.95
N ALA A 526 26.49 12.93 -25.82
CA ALA A 526 25.09 13.26 -25.55
C ALA A 526 24.86 14.78 -25.47
N GLY A 527 25.73 15.50 -24.75
CA GLY A 527 25.67 16.97 -24.68
C GLY A 527 25.89 17.66 -26.03
N ALA A 528 26.81 17.15 -26.85
CA ALA A 528 27.08 17.67 -28.19
C ALA A 528 25.89 17.43 -29.14
N LEU A 529 25.22 16.28 -29.03
CA LEU A 529 24.00 16.00 -29.80
C LEU A 529 22.86 16.94 -29.38
N LEU A 530 22.67 17.17 -28.08
CA LEU A 530 21.71 18.16 -27.58
C LEU A 530 21.99 19.57 -28.13
N ALA A 531 23.26 19.99 -28.16
CA ALA A 531 23.67 21.29 -28.69
C ALA A 531 23.45 21.39 -30.21
N LYS A 532 23.82 20.34 -30.97
CA LYS A 532 23.61 20.26 -32.42
C LYS A 532 22.13 20.36 -32.81
N ARG A 533 21.25 19.83 -31.97
CA ARG A 533 19.78 19.87 -32.13
C ARG A 533 19.15 21.18 -31.63
N GLY A 534 19.98 22.06 -31.06
CA GLY A 534 19.57 23.38 -30.59
C GLY A 534 18.79 23.36 -29.28
N TYR A 535 18.83 22.26 -28.51
CA TYR A 535 18.23 22.18 -27.18
C TYR A 535 19.01 22.99 -26.15
N VAL A 536 20.33 23.02 -26.29
CA VAL A 536 21.26 23.66 -25.35
C VAL A 536 22.36 24.44 -26.10
N ASP A 537 23.21 25.14 -25.35
CA ASP A 537 24.49 25.66 -25.87
C ASP A 537 25.65 24.66 -25.67
N ASP A 538 26.79 24.94 -26.31
CA ASP A 538 27.96 24.06 -26.32
C ASP A 538 28.58 23.85 -24.91
N SER A 539 28.29 24.74 -23.96
CA SER A 539 28.80 24.67 -22.59
C SER A 539 28.00 23.73 -21.68
N TYR A 540 26.88 23.20 -22.17
CA TYR A 540 26.02 22.29 -21.41
C TYR A 540 26.66 20.90 -21.20
N ALA A 541 27.46 20.43 -22.17
CA ALA A 541 28.20 19.18 -22.04
C ALA A 541 29.16 19.21 -20.84
N ASP A 542 29.82 20.34 -20.59
CA ASP A 542 30.66 20.52 -19.39
C ASP A 542 29.84 20.44 -18.11
N ALA A 543 28.62 21.00 -18.11
CA ALA A 543 27.73 20.91 -16.95
C ALA A 543 27.27 19.48 -16.67
N MET A 544 27.04 18.68 -17.71
CA MET A 544 26.71 17.25 -17.58
C MET A 544 27.89 16.46 -16.99
N VAL A 545 29.11 16.73 -17.43
CA VAL A 545 30.33 16.10 -16.90
C VAL A 545 30.61 16.53 -15.46
N GLU A 546 30.47 17.82 -15.13
CA GLU A 546 30.62 18.28 -13.75
C GLU A 546 29.58 17.67 -12.81
N ARG A 547 28.34 17.50 -13.28
CA ARG A 547 27.31 16.80 -12.52
C ARG A 547 27.66 15.33 -12.30
N GLU A 548 28.17 14.64 -13.32
CA GLU A 548 28.61 13.24 -13.22
C GLU A 548 29.67 13.04 -12.12
N LYS A 549 30.56 14.03 -11.92
CA LYS A 549 31.55 14.00 -10.83
C LYS A 549 30.91 14.05 -9.44
N LEU A 550 29.71 14.62 -9.33
CA LEU A 550 28.96 14.72 -8.07
C LEU A 550 28.11 13.47 -7.81
N VAL A 551 27.36 13.04 -8.83
CA VAL A 551 26.43 11.90 -8.79
C VAL A 551 26.44 11.22 -10.15
N SER A 552 26.59 9.90 -10.18
CA SER A 552 26.57 9.17 -11.45
C SER A 552 25.21 9.26 -12.15
N ALA A 553 25.25 9.37 -13.47
CA ALA A 553 24.10 9.35 -14.35
C ALA A 553 23.57 7.94 -14.63
N TYR A 554 24.24 6.88 -14.15
CA TYR A 554 23.78 5.52 -14.31
C TYR A 554 22.54 5.22 -13.45
N MET A 555 21.51 4.63 -14.07
CA MET A 555 20.19 4.39 -13.44
C MET A 555 19.87 2.90 -13.24
N GLY A 556 20.72 1.99 -13.72
CA GLY A 556 20.46 0.54 -13.69
C GLY A 556 20.03 -0.03 -15.04
N MET A 557 19.94 -1.36 -15.13
CA MET A 557 19.47 -2.11 -16.31
C MET A 557 20.20 -1.77 -17.63
N GLY A 558 21.42 -1.24 -17.53
CA GLY A 558 22.19 -0.84 -18.70
C GLY A 558 21.85 0.54 -19.27
N VAL A 559 21.23 1.43 -18.49
CA VAL A 559 20.81 2.77 -18.93
C VAL A 559 21.47 3.87 -18.10
N ALA A 560 21.89 4.95 -18.78
CA ALA A 560 22.40 6.17 -18.17
C ALA A 560 21.65 7.41 -18.68
N ILE A 561 21.39 8.37 -17.78
CA ILE A 561 20.60 9.58 -18.07
C ILE A 561 21.38 10.85 -17.67
N PRO A 562 22.43 11.23 -18.42
CA PRO A 562 23.20 12.43 -18.11
C PRO A 562 22.39 13.70 -18.38
N HIS A 563 22.47 14.66 -17.46
CA HIS A 563 21.85 15.98 -17.54
C HIS A 563 22.70 17.03 -16.80
N GLY A 564 22.47 18.33 -17.07
CA GLY A 564 23.24 19.42 -16.48
C GLY A 564 22.85 19.76 -15.04
N THR A 565 23.63 20.63 -14.38
CA THR A 565 23.34 21.13 -13.03
C THR A 565 22.31 22.26 -13.00
N SER A 566 21.54 22.37 -11.91
CA SER A 566 20.49 23.40 -11.72
C SER A 566 21.04 24.84 -11.69
N GLN A 567 22.35 25.02 -11.55
CA GLN A 567 23.02 26.32 -11.48
C GLN A 567 23.30 26.95 -12.86
N LYS A 568 23.07 26.23 -13.97
CA LYS A 568 23.20 26.75 -15.34
C LYS A 568 21.87 26.77 -16.12
N LYS A 569 20.78 27.24 -15.50
CA LYS A 569 19.47 27.37 -16.18
C LYS A 569 19.51 28.24 -17.46
N GLY A 570 20.51 29.10 -17.62
CA GLY A 570 20.66 29.97 -18.80
C GLY A 570 21.18 29.28 -20.07
N THR A 571 21.62 28.01 -20.00
CA THR A 571 22.22 27.29 -21.15
C THR A 571 21.24 26.40 -21.90
N VAL A 572 20.02 26.20 -21.38
CA VAL A 572 18.95 25.42 -22.01
C VAL A 572 18.05 26.35 -22.82
N LYS A 573 17.99 26.15 -24.14
CA LYS A 573 17.21 26.97 -25.07
C LYS A 573 15.77 26.45 -25.22
N LYS A 574 15.59 25.13 -25.22
CA LYS A 574 14.30 24.42 -25.25
C LYS A 574 14.48 23.02 -24.68
N SER A 575 13.42 22.46 -24.08
CA SER A 575 13.43 21.08 -23.57
C SER A 575 13.68 20.07 -24.71
N GLY A 576 14.28 18.93 -24.42
CA GLY A 576 14.56 17.88 -25.40
C GLY A 576 15.33 16.69 -24.83
N VAL A 577 15.22 15.56 -25.54
CA VAL A 577 15.90 14.30 -25.22
C VAL A 577 16.61 13.77 -26.45
N VAL A 578 17.78 13.16 -26.26
CA VAL A 578 18.54 12.46 -27.31
C VAL A 578 18.96 11.08 -26.81
N LEU A 579 19.10 10.12 -27.72
CA LEU A 579 19.49 8.74 -27.40
C LEU A 579 20.78 8.36 -28.13
N LEU A 580 21.74 7.82 -27.39
CA LEU A 580 22.97 7.23 -27.93
C LEU A 580 23.04 5.77 -27.49
N GLN A 581 23.07 4.85 -28.46
CA GLN A 581 23.16 3.41 -28.23
C GLN A 581 24.60 2.91 -28.47
N TYR A 582 25.11 2.18 -27.49
CA TYR A 582 26.44 1.58 -27.45
C TYR A 582 26.30 0.05 -27.27
N PRO A 583 26.20 -0.75 -28.35
CA PRO A 583 25.95 -2.18 -28.24
C PRO A 583 27.01 -2.98 -27.46
N GLN A 584 28.24 -2.45 -27.35
CA GLN A 584 29.33 -3.05 -26.57
C GLN A 584 29.40 -2.53 -25.11
N GLY A 585 28.50 -1.62 -24.75
CA GLY A 585 28.42 -0.93 -23.47
C GLY A 585 29.53 0.09 -23.25
N VAL A 586 29.25 1.12 -22.46
CA VAL A 586 30.19 2.11 -21.91
C VAL A 586 30.37 1.81 -20.43
N ASP A 587 31.60 1.73 -19.94
CA ASP A 587 31.86 1.49 -18.52
C ASP A 587 31.43 2.71 -17.69
N PHE A 588 30.42 2.53 -16.83
CA PHE A 588 29.87 3.58 -15.96
C PHE A 588 30.23 3.37 -14.48
N GLY A 589 31.32 2.64 -14.20
CA GLY A 589 31.74 2.25 -12.86
C GLY A 589 31.79 0.73 -12.76
N ASP A 590 31.01 0.16 -11.84
CA ASP A 590 30.89 -1.29 -11.66
C ASP A 590 30.00 -1.96 -12.72
N GLU A 591 29.24 -1.17 -13.48
CA GLU A 591 28.24 -1.62 -14.46
C GLU A 591 28.43 -0.92 -15.82
N LYS A 592 27.88 -1.51 -16.89
CA LYS A 592 27.91 -0.97 -18.25
C LYS A 592 26.61 -0.31 -18.65
N ALA A 593 26.67 0.86 -19.28
CA ALA A 593 25.54 1.52 -19.92
C ALA A 593 25.55 1.25 -21.43
N TYR A 594 24.47 0.71 -21.96
CA TYR A 594 24.25 0.43 -23.37
C TYR A 594 23.40 1.52 -24.04
N LEU A 595 22.55 2.19 -23.26
CA LEU A 595 21.72 3.31 -23.70
C LEU A 595 22.03 4.54 -22.87
N VAL A 596 22.33 5.66 -23.54
CA VAL A 596 22.61 6.95 -22.90
C VAL A 596 21.58 7.97 -23.38
N PHE A 597 20.70 8.38 -22.47
CA PHE A 597 19.66 9.38 -22.71
C PHE A 597 20.12 10.76 -22.22
N GLY A 598 20.53 11.62 -23.15
CA GLY A 598 20.86 13.01 -22.81
C GLY A 598 19.60 13.83 -22.65
N ILE A 599 19.40 14.47 -21.49
CA ILE A 599 18.20 15.27 -21.22
C ILE A 599 18.55 16.74 -20.98
N ALA A 600 17.78 17.62 -21.61
CA ALA A 600 17.72 19.05 -21.32
C ALA A 600 16.26 19.44 -21.06
N GLY A 601 15.97 20.07 -19.92
CA GLY A 601 14.61 20.50 -19.57
C GLY A 601 14.59 21.92 -19.04
N VAL A 602 13.56 22.69 -19.42
CA VAL A 602 13.26 24.00 -18.85
C VAL A 602 12.26 23.80 -17.71
N GLY A 603 12.55 24.32 -16.51
CA GLY A 603 11.64 24.17 -15.37
C GLY A 603 11.43 22.71 -14.96
N ASN A 604 10.17 22.28 -14.83
CA ASN A 604 9.79 20.93 -14.41
C ASN A 604 9.64 19.93 -15.58
N ASP A 605 9.83 20.37 -16.83
CA ASP A 605 9.66 19.53 -18.04
C ASP A 605 10.59 18.30 -18.09
N HIS A 606 11.69 18.30 -17.33
CA HIS A 606 12.59 17.16 -17.24
C HIS A 606 11.96 15.94 -16.56
N LEU A 607 10.91 16.13 -15.74
CA LEU A 607 10.20 15.06 -15.05
C LEU A 607 9.24 14.32 -15.98
N ASP A 608 8.57 15.04 -16.87
CA ASP A 608 7.71 14.43 -17.91
C ASP A 608 8.57 13.62 -18.89
N LEU A 609 9.78 14.10 -19.22
CA LEU A 609 10.76 13.38 -20.04
C LEU A 609 11.31 12.12 -19.37
N LEU A 610 11.45 12.13 -18.04
CA LEU A 610 11.83 10.95 -17.26
C LEU A 610 10.71 9.91 -17.22
N GLY A 611 9.45 10.33 -17.19
CA GLY A 611 8.29 9.43 -17.23
C GLY A 611 8.30 8.50 -18.45
N ASN A 612 8.50 9.06 -19.64
CA ASN A 612 8.55 8.28 -20.89
C ASN A 612 9.74 7.31 -20.94
N VAL A 613 10.92 7.74 -20.44
CA VAL A 613 12.09 6.86 -20.36
C VAL A 613 11.84 5.75 -19.33
N CYS A 614 11.18 6.05 -18.22
CA CYS A 614 10.84 5.06 -17.19
C CYS A 614 9.82 4.04 -17.67
N GLU A 615 8.82 4.41 -18.47
CA GLU A 615 7.85 3.47 -19.05
C GLU A 615 8.53 2.43 -19.95
N ILE A 616 9.57 2.82 -20.69
CA ILE A 616 10.38 1.90 -21.51
C ILE A 616 11.25 0.99 -20.65
N LEU A 617 11.68 1.46 -19.49
CA LEU A 617 12.44 0.64 -18.53
C LEU A 617 11.57 -0.43 -17.85
N GLU A 618 10.23 -0.35 -17.94
CA GLU A 618 9.31 -1.36 -17.40
C GLU A 618 9.17 -2.59 -18.30
N ASP A 619 9.49 -2.48 -19.60
CA ASP A 619 9.51 -3.60 -20.55
C ASP A 619 10.95 -4.13 -20.74
N GLU A 620 11.31 -5.16 -19.97
CA GLU A 620 12.64 -5.77 -19.99
C GLU A 620 13.01 -6.34 -21.37
N ASP A 621 12.05 -6.90 -22.12
CA ASP A 621 12.29 -7.50 -23.43
C ASP A 621 12.56 -6.42 -24.48
N ALA A 622 11.77 -5.34 -24.48
CA ALA A 622 12.00 -4.19 -25.34
C ALA A 622 13.34 -3.50 -25.01
N LEU A 623 13.69 -3.39 -23.73
CA LEU A 623 14.93 -2.79 -23.29
C LEU A 623 16.16 -3.58 -23.76
N GLU A 624 16.16 -4.91 -23.64
CA GLU A 624 17.26 -5.76 -24.15
C GLU A 624 17.42 -5.63 -25.68
N GLN A 625 16.31 -5.57 -26.41
CA GLN A 625 16.34 -5.38 -27.86
C GLN A 625 16.86 -3.99 -28.26
N LEU A 626 16.46 -2.94 -27.53
CA LEU A 626 16.92 -1.57 -27.73
C LEU A 626 18.42 -1.41 -27.53
N LYS A 627 19.09 -2.25 -26.73
CA LYS A 627 20.55 -2.18 -26.53
C LYS A 627 21.35 -2.50 -27.79
N THR A 628 20.79 -3.27 -28.73
CA THR A 628 21.55 -3.84 -29.86
C THR A 628 20.91 -3.68 -31.22
N THR A 629 19.62 -3.32 -31.29
CA THR A 629 18.90 -3.16 -32.57
C THR A 629 19.54 -2.11 -33.48
N SER A 630 19.55 -2.40 -34.79
CA SER A 630 19.92 -1.45 -35.85
C SER A 630 18.71 -0.82 -36.55
N ASP A 631 17.49 -1.16 -36.12
CA ASP A 631 16.25 -0.67 -36.73
C ASP A 631 15.81 0.65 -36.08
N MET A 632 15.96 1.76 -36.81
CA MET A 632 15.55 3.09 -36.35
C MET A 632 14.03 3.21 -36.17
N ASN A 633 13.23 2.50 -36.97
CA ASN A 633 11.76 2.55 -36.84
C ASN A 633 11.32 1.86 -35.56
N TYR A 634 11.94 0.71 -35.24
CA TYR A 634 11.71 0.02 -33.97
C TYR A 634 12.03 0.94 -32.78
N VAL A 635 13.16 1.65 -32.82
CA VAL A 635 13.55 2.57 -31.74
C VAL A 635 12.57 3.74 -31.61
N LEU A 636 12.11 4.31 -32.74
CA LEU A 636 11.14 5.41 -32.73
C LEU A 636 9.75 4.98 -32.23
N GLU A 637 9.27 3.79 -32.61
CA GLU A 637 7.97 3.26 -32.17
C GLU A 637 7.92 3.02 -30.66
N HIS A 638 9.05 2.66 -30.04
CA HIS A 638 9.12 2.43 -28.59
C HIS A 638 9.44 3.71 -27.79
N LEU A 639 9.78 4.82 -28.44
CA LEU A 639 10.10 6.10 -27.78
C LEU A 639 9.05 7.21 -28.04
N GLN A 640 7.97 6.91 -28.77
CA GLN A 640 6.87 7.83 -29.13
C GLN A 640 5.54 7.31 -28.63
#